data_AF-A0A3D3HZT9-F1
#
_entry.id   AF-A0A3D3HZT9-F1
#
_cell.length_a   1.000
_cell.length_b   1.000
_cell.length_c   1.000
_cell.angle_alpha   90.00
_cell.angle_beta   90.00
_cell.angle_gamma   90.00
#
_symmetry.space_group_name_H-M   'P 1'
#
loop_
_entity.id
_entity.type
_entity.pdbx_description
1 polymer ?
#
loop_
_entity_poly.entity_id
_entity_poly.type
_entity_poly.pdbx_seq_one_letter_code
_entity_poly.pdbx_strand_id
1 'polypeptide(L)'
;MFSRGTEFLATLQERVMIWDGAMGTQIQNAAPPLSDFSLDAVPFDSANLSIVRERLGSVPLEGCNELLCLTRPELIQGIHEAYFAAGSDIVETNTFGTTSIVMSEFDAPEIVEELARAAGRIAVAAARSAEAKNGKRRYVAGALGPGTKLVSLGQTTWDTLVETYTLAFRCLIEEGVDVLLLETLQDLLMVKAGLVAAREAMEATGVRLPVIVQVTMEQTGTMLLGSEMLAAINMIECFPEVVAIGMNCATGPLEMMPHIRTLAQNSTRPLSVQPNAGLPVMERGQAMYKLTPDELARYHRQFVEEFGVALAGGCCGTTPAHIEAVAKALNGANHTADVHWRRVQSHFPAFDFSIQQPEQSDAFALRGCSSLYQFVPFEQDNSFLIVGERTNANGSKAFREMLAAENWDGLVEMAREQEGEGSHMIDVCAAYVGRDEARDMDRLLMLYNQHVTVPIMIDTTELNVAEVALRRLAGKPIINSINFEDGETRTRRVLELCRKYGAAVVALTIDEQGMAKTVEDKIAIGERIIAMTREYGLPDHDVFFDCLTFTLASGDEEFRASGVATIEAIRELKARIPRAHFILGVSNVSFGLKPVARAVLNSVFLDRCREVGLDAAIVHFSKIRPESQVPKEQWRVADDLVFDRREYEKV
;
A
#
# COMPACT_ATOMS: atom_id res chain seq x y z
N MET A 1 3.85 19.37 -6.57
CA MET A 1 3.00 20.41 -5.95
C MET A 1 1.56 20.24 -6.40
N PHE A 2 0.61 20.26 -5.46
CA PHE A 2 -0.82 20.13 -5.73
C PHE A 2 -1.37 21.38 -6.41
N SER A 3 -2.29 21.22 -7.37
CA SER A 3 -2.88 22.35 -8.10
C SER A 3 -4.12 22.92 -7.41
N ARG A 4 -4.81 22.11 -6.60
CA ARG A 4 -5.91 22.50 -5.70
C ARG A 4 -5.74 21.75 -4.37
N GLY A 5 -6.27 22.30 -3.28
CA GLY A 5 -6.10 21.74 -1.93
C GLY A 5 -4.90 22.28 -1.14
N THR A 6 -4.15 23.24 -1.66
CA THR A 6 -3.04 23.89 -0.92
C THR A 6 -3.50 24.62 0.34
N GLU A 7 -4.64 25.31 0.27
CA GLU A 7 -5.27 25.95 1.44
C GLU A 7 -5.74 24.93 2.47
N PHE A 8 -6.21 23.76 2.02
CA PHE A 8 -6.56 22.64 2.91
C PHE A 8 -5.33 22.17 3.67
N LEU A 9 -4.20 21.93 2.97
CA LEU A 9 -2.94 21.53 3.60
C LEU A 9 -2.38 22.61 4.54
N ALA A 10 -2.51 23.88 4.20
CA ALA A 10 -2.11 24.98 5.08
C ALA A 10 -2.93 24.98 6.38
N THR A 11 -4.25 24.83 6.28
CA THR A 11 -5.12 24.74 7.46
C THR A 11 -4.82 23.50 8.31
N LEU A 12 -4.60 22.35 7.65
CA LEU A 12 -4.19 21.10 8.30
C LEU A 12 -2.84 21.25 9.00
N GLN A 13 -1.91 22.04 8.45
CA GLN A 13 -0.61 22.28 9.08
C GLN A 13 -0.72 23.15 10.33
N GLU A 14 -1.66 24.10 10.35
CA GLU A 14 -1.83 25.05 11.45
C GLU A 14 -2.55 24.44 12.65
N ARG A 15 -3.62 23.67 12.43
CA ARG A 15 -4.52 23.21 13.49
C ARG A 15 -5.22 21.89 13.17
N VAL A 16 -5.82 21.30 14.18
CA VAL A 16 -6.77 20.19 14.01
C VAL A 16 -7.98 20.68 13.23
N MET A 17 -8.40 19.88 12.24
CA MET A 17 -9.61 20.14 11.46
C MET A 17 -10.73 19.20 11.87
N ILE A 18 -11.96 19.70 11.80
CA ILE A 18 -13.15 18.96 12.19
C ILE A 18 -13.86 18.43 10.94
N TRP A 19 -14.02 17.11 10.88
CA TRP A 19 -14.85 16.45 9.88
C TRP A 19 -16.31 16.42 10.33
N ASP A 20 -17.23 16.31 9.38
CA ASP A 20 -18.61 15.95 9.60
C ASP A 20 -18.83 14.55 10.23
N GLY A 21 -20.11 14.18 10.32
CA GLY A 21 -20.58 12.90 10.83
C GLY A 21 -21.36 12.13 9.76
N ALA A 22 -22.06 11.06 10.15
CA ALA A 22 -22.70 10.17 9.18
C ALA A 22 -23.80 10.85 8.34
N MET A 23 -23.60 10.88 7.01
CA MET A 23 -24.63 11.21 6.02
C MET A 23 -25.80 10.22 6.08
N GLY A 24 -25.52 8.92 6.06
CA GLY A 24 -26.56 7.87 6.10
C GLY A 24 -27.47 7.95 7.33
N THR A 25 -26.92 8.27 8.51
CA THR A 25 -27.71 8.47 9.74
C THR A 25 -28.65 9.68 9.61
N GLN A 26 -28.22 10.77 8.97
CA GLN A 26 -29.09 11.94 8.77
C GLN A 26 -30.17 11.67 7.72
N ILE A 27 -29.87 10.91 6.67
CA ILE A 27 -30.87 10.46 5.69
C ILE A 27 -31.93 9.58 6.36
N GLN A 28 -31.52 8.61 7.17
CA GLN A 28 -32.45 7.75 7.93
C GLN A 28 -33.35 8.56 8.86
N ASN A 29 -32.80 9.58 9.55
CA ASN A 29 -33.58 10.47 10.41
C ASN A 29 -34.59 11.33 9.62
N ALA A 30 -34.25 11.73 8.39
CA ALA A 30 -35.16 12.47 7.52
C ALA A 30 -36.29 11.59 6.95
N ALA A 31 -36.09 10.27 6.94
CA ALA A 31 -37.05 9.26 6.50
C ALA A 31 -37.73 9.60 5.15
N PRO A 32 -36.94 9.81 4.06
CA PRO A 32 -37.50 10.10 2.74
C PRO A 32 -38.44 8.96 2.31
N PRO A 33 -39.61 9.28 1.72
CA PRO A 33 -40.54 8.27 1.25
C PRO A 33 -39.94 7.45 0.10
N LEU A 34 -40.43 6.24 -0.10
CA LEU A 34 -39.95 5.33 -1.17
C LEU A 34 -39.99 5.96 -2.57
N SER A 35 -40.91 6.91 -2.82
CA SER A 35 -41.00 7.66 -4.07
C SER A 35 -39.74 8.47 -4.39
N ASP A 36 -39.00 8.89 -3.37
CA ASP A 36 -37.77 9.67 -3.53
C ASP A 36 -36.61 8.80 -4.02
N PHE A 37 -36.74 7.47 -3.93
CA PHE A 37 -35.80 6.50 -4.46
C PHE A 37 -36.19 6.00 -5.87
N SER A 38 -37.05 6.71 -6.58
CA SER A 38 -37.44 6.37 -7.96
C SER A 38 -36.69 7.20 -8.99
N LEU A 39 -36.30 6.57 -10.11
CA LEU A 39 -35.74 7.26 -11.27
C LEU A 39 -36.75 8.21 -11.95
N ASP A 40 -38.04 8.04 -11.71
CA ASP A 40 -39.08 8.96 -12.16
C ASP A 40 -39.00 10.33 -11.46
N ALA A 41 -38.40 10.37 -10.27
CA ALA A 41 -38.19 11.61 -9.52
C ALA A 41 -36.97 12.42 -10.00
N VAL A 42 -36.14 11.86 -10.88
CA VAL A 42 -34.97 12.56 -11.43
C VAL A 42 -35.43 13.61 -12.46
N PRO A 43 -35.18 14.92 -12.24
CA PRO A 43 -35.81 16.00 -13.01
C PRO A 43 -35.21 16.25 -14.39
N PHE A 44 -34.27 15.41 -14.82
CA PHE A 44 -33.59 15.49 -16.11
C PHE A 44 -33.41 14.10 -16.72
N ASP A 45 -32.83 14.05 -17.91
CA ASP A 45 -32.51 12.81 -18.62
C ASP A 45 -31.06 12.85 -19.13
N SER A 46 -30.45 11.67 -19.21
CA SER A 46 -29.12 11.43 -19.78
C SER A 46 -29.13 10.09 -20.50
N ALA A 47 -28.17 9.81 -21.38
CA ALA A 47 -28.12 8.53 -22.08
C ALA A 47 -28.10 7.33 -21.10
N ASN A 48 -27.33 7.41 -20.01
CA ASN A 48 -27.28 6.35 -18.99
C ASN A 48 -28.60 6.26 -18.22
N LEU A 49 -29.19 7.38 -17.80
CA LEU A 49 -30.48 7.38 -17.11
C LEU A 49 -31.60 6.81 -17.98
N SER A 50 -31.62 7.11 -19.28
CA SER A 50 -32.60 6.54 -20.21
C SER A 50 -32.46 5.01 -20.30
N ILE A 51 -31.23 4.49 -20.38
CA ILE A 51 -30.96 3.03 -20.38
C ILE A 51 -31.48 2.39 -19.11
N VAL A 52 -31.16 2.96 -17.94
CA VAL A 52 -31.60 2.40 -16.66
C VAL A 52 -33.12 2.50 -16.49
N ARG A 53 -33.74 3.61 -16.90
CA ARG A 53 -35.22 3.79 -16.90
C ARG A 53 -35.92 2.78 -17.79
N GLU A 54 -35.38 2.47 -18.97
CA GLU A 54 -35.95 1.43 -19.84
C GLU A 54 -35.88 0.05 -19.16
N ARG A 55 -34.78 -0.23 -18.44
CA ARG A 55 -34.59 -1.49 -17.71
C ARG A 55 -35.48 -1.62 -16.48
N LEU A 56 -35.61 -0.56 -15.68
CA LEU A 56 -36.24 -0.62 -14.35
C LEU A 56 -37.65 -0.03 -14.29
N GLY A 57 -38.04 0.80 -15.26
CA GLY A 57 -39.27 1.57 -15.19
C GLY A 57 -39.35 2.39 -13.90
N SER A 58 -40.47 2.24 -13.18
CA SER A 58 -40.76 2.95 -11.92
C SER A 58 -40.36 2.16 -10.65
N VAL A 59 -39.55 1.10 -10.76
CA VAL A 59 -39.10 0.32 -9.60
C VAL A 59 -38.19 1.19 -8.71
N PRO A 60 -38.53 1.41 -7.42
CA PRO A 60 -37.68 2.18 -6.52
C PRO A 60 -36.38 1.46 -6.19
N LEU A 61 -35.28 2.21 -6.15
CA LEU A 61 -33.95 1.78 -5.70
C LEU A 61 -33.83 1.97 -4.18
N GLU A 62 -34.68 1.28 -3.42
CA GLU A 62 -34.77 1.43 -1.96
C GLU A 62 -33.41 1.24 -1.29
N GLY A 63 -32.99 2.22 -0.49
CA GLY A 63 -31.71 2.19 0.23
C GLY A 63 -30.51 2.72 -0.57
N CYS A 64 -30.66 3.06 -1.86
CA CYS A 64 -29.64 3.77 -2.63
C CYS A 64 -29.60 5.26 -2.21
N ASN A 65 -28.82 5.57 -1.18
CA ASN A 65 -28.70 6.93 -0.63
C ASN A 65 -28.09 7.90 -1.66
N GLU A 66 -27.23 7.41 -2.54
CA GLU A 66 -26.60 8.18 -3.61
C GLU A 66 -27.64 8.76 -4.57
N LEU A 67 -28.73 8.02 -4.85
CA LEU A 67 -29.80 8.48 -5.75
C LEU A 67 -30.46 9.77 -5.25
N LEU A 68 -30.48 10.00 -3.94
CA LEU A 68 -31.04 11.23 -3.35
C LEU A 68 -30.28 12.49 -3.79
N CYS A 69 -29.03 12.37 -4.27
CA CYS A 69 -28.33 13.49 -4.91
C CYS A 69 -29.02 13.96 -6.20
N LEU A 70 -29.75 13.07 -6.89
CA LEU A 70 -30.49 13.39 -8.11
C LEU A 70 -31.95 13.77 -7.82
N THR A 71 -32.59 13.06 -6.90
CA THR A 71 -34.04 13.18 -6.66
C THR A 71 -34.38 14.19 -5.58
N ARG A 72 -33.53 14.34 -4.55
CA ARG A 72 -33.73 15.22 -3.38
C ARG A 72 -32.45 16.03 -3.07
N PRO A 73 -31.88 16.76 -4.04
CA PRO A 73 -30.60 17.46 -3.86
C PRO A 73 -30.61 18.46 -2.70
N GLU A 74 -31.76 19.09 -2.42
CA GLU A 74 -31.92 20.03 -1.32
C GLU A 74 -31.89 19.37 0.07
N LEU A 75 -32.32 18.11 0.17
CA LEU A 75 -32.22 17.33 1.41
C LEU A 75 -30.74 17.08 1.73
N ILE A 76 -29.98 16.60 0.74
CA ILE A 76 -28.54 16.32 0.88
C ILE A 76 -27.76 17.60 1.17
N GLN A 77 -28.05 18.69 0.45
CA GLN A 77 -27.45 20.00 0.72
C GLN A 77 -27.72 20.46 2.16
N GLY A 78 -28.97 20.31 2.62
CA GLY A 78 -29.37 20.67 3.99
C GLY A 78 -28.59 19.91 5.06
N ILE A 79 -28.26 18.65 4.83
CA ILE A 79 -27.42 17.84 5.74
C ILE A 79 -25.99 18.39 5.80
N HIS A 80 -25.35 18.67 4.66
CA HIS A 80 -24.02 19.28 4.65
C HIS A 80 -24.01 20.66 5.35
N GLU A 81 -25.02 21.50 5.08
CA GLU A 81 -25.15 22.80 5.75
C GLU A 81 -25.33 22.66 7.27
N ALA A 82 -26.04 21.64 7.74
CA ALA A 82 -26.18 21.35 9.17
C ALA A 82 -24.84 20.97 9.81
N TYR A 83 -24.00 20.18 9.14
CA TYR A 83 -22.67 19.85 9.64
C TYR A 83 -21.71 21.05 9.62
N PHE A 84 -21.76 21.91 8.60
CA PHE A 84 -21.00 23.15 8.60
C PHE A 84 -21.45 24.12 9.71
N ALA A 85 -22.75 24.17 10.00
CA ALA A 85 -23.29 24.95 11.12
C ALA A 85 -22.85 24.39 12.47
N ALA A 86 -22.75 23.06 12.60
CA ALA A 86 -22.20 22.39 13.79
C ALA A 86 -20.71 22.64 14.00
N GLY A 87 -19.97 23.12 12.99
CA GLY A 87 -18.57 23.54 13.14
C GLY A 87 -17.58 22.78 12.28
N SER A 88 -18.02 21.80 11.49
CA SER A 88 -17.17 21.05 10.55
C SER A 88 -16.39 22.00 9.64
N ASP A 89 -15.11 21.72 9.44
CA ASP A 89 -14.26 22.36 8.44
C ASP A 89 -14.41 21.69 7.07
N ILE A 90 -14.66 20.39 7.07
CA ILE A 90 -14.76 19.54 5.90
C ILE A 90 -15.99 18.62 5.98
N VAL A 91 -16.61 18.36 4.82
CA VAL A 91 -17.70 17.39 4.66
C VAL A 91 -17.32 16.35 3.59
N GLU A 92 -17.80 15.14 3.75
CA GLU A 92 -17.77 14.10 2.70
C GLU A 92 -18.85 14.33 1.66
N THR A 93 -18.59 14.02 0.39
CA THR A 93 -19.65 13.88 -0.61
C THR A 93 -20.50 12.65 -0.32
N ASN A 94 -21.81 12.70 -0.63
CA ASN A 94 -22.69 11.53 -0.53
C ASN A 94 -22.42 10.55 -1.70
N THR A 95 -21.24 9.93 -1.68
CA THR A 95 -20.72 9.07 -2.76
C THR A 95 -20.10 7.77 -2.26
N PHE A 96 -20.35 7.39 -1.01
CA PHE A 96 -19.81 6.17 -0.40
C PHE A 96 -19.93 4.93 -1.31
N GLY A 97 -21.12 4.70 -1.87
CA GLY A 97 -21.42 3.61 -2.79
C GLY A 97 -21.43 4.01 -4.27
N THR A 98 -20.88 5.16 -4.67
CA THR A 98 -20.90 5.63 -6.07
C THR A 98 -19.86 4.89 -6.92
N THR A 99 -20.13 3.61 -7.16
CA THR A 99 -19.33 2.71 -8.01
C THR A 99 -20.26 1.81 -8.81
N SER A 100 -19.82 1.34 -9.97
CA SER A 100 -20.59 0.42 -10.80
C SER A 100 -20.84 -0.91 -10.07
N ILE A 101 -19.94 -1.30 -9.16
CA ILE A 101 -20.06 -2.51 -8.34
C ILE A 101 -21.27 -2.43 -7.41
N VAL A 102 -21.41 -1.34 -6.65
CA VAL A 102 -22.56 -1.15 -5.75
C VAL A 102 -23.82 -0.88 -6.55
N MET A 103 -23.75 -0.04 -7.59
CA MET A 103 -24.90 0.27 -8.42
C MET A 103 -25.43 -0.94 -9.20
N SER A 104 -24.61 -1.99 -9.40
CA SER A 104 -25.08 -3.27 -9.94
C SER A 104 -26.06 -3.99 -9.02
N GLU A 105 -26.02 -3.77 -7.70
CA GLU A 105 -27.00 -4.36 -6.76
C GLU A 105 -28.38 -3.71 -6.88
N PHE A 106 -28.42 -2.51 -7.46
CA PHE A 106 -29.64 -1.77 -7.79
C PHE A 106 -29.99 -1.90 -9.28
N ASP A 107 -29.34 -2.80 -10.02
CA ASP A 107 -29.50 -2.95 -11.47
C ASP A 107 -29.34 -1.61 -12.22
N ALA A 108 -28.36 -0.79 -11.83
CA ALA A 108 -28.09 0.54 -12.37
C ALA A 108 -26.58 0.89 -12.53
N PRO A 109 -25.68 -0.01 -12.96
CA PRO A 109 -24.24 0.26 -12.99
C PRO A 109 -23.79 1.46 -13.84
N GLU A 110 -24.63 1.95 -14.75
CA GLU A 110 -24.31 3.00 -15.71
C GLU A 110 -24.37 4.42 -15.13
N ILE A 111 -25.09 4.65 -14.02
CA ILE A 111 -25.38 6.02 -13.53
C ILE A 111 -24.31 6.61 -12.60
N VAL A 112 -23.13 5.99 -12.51
CA VAL A 112 -22.03 6.41 -11.62
C VAL A 112 -21.62 7.86 -11.88
N GLU A 113 -21.54 8.25 -13.16
CA GLU A 113 -21.17 9.62 -13.53
C GLU A 113 -22.20 10.65 -13.05
N GLU A 114 -23.48 10.40 -13.28
CA GLU A 114 -24.56 11.29 -12.85
C GLU A 114 -24.58 11.47 -11.32
N LEU A 115 -24.43 10.38 -10.58
CA LEU A 115 -24.40 10.38 -9.12
C LEU A 115 -23.19 11.16 -8.58
N ALA A 116 -21.99 10.86 -9.10
CA ALA A 116 -20.75 11.50 -8.65
C ALA A 116 -20.77 13.01 -8.92
N ARG A 117 -21.24 13.42 -10.11
CA ARG A 117 -21.34 14.85 -10.46
C ARG A 117 -22.33 15.59 -9.57
N ALA A 118 -23.52 15.02 -9.35
CA ALA A 118 -24.54 15.65 -8.53
C ALA A 118 -24.07 15.80 -7.08
N ALA A 119 -23.51 14.75 -6.50
CA ALA A 119 -23.02 14.76 -5.13
C ALA A 119 -21.87 15.79 -4.94
N GLY A 120 -20.89 15.83 -5.85
CA GLY A 120 -19.81 16.80 -5.82
C GLY A 120 -20.34 18.24 -5.86
N ARG A 121 -21.27 18.52 -6.79
CA ARG A 121 -21.89 19.85 -6.93
C ARG A 121 -22.64 20.29 -5.69
N ILE A 122 -23.42 19.39 -5.08
CA ILE A 122 -24.22 19.66 -3.88
C ILE A 122 -23.30 20.01 -2.69
N ALA A 123 -22.27 19.19 -2.44
CA ALA A 123 -21.35 19.42 -1.34
C ALA A 123 -20.55 20.71 -1.52
N VAL A 124 -20.06 20.99 -2.73
CA VAL A 124 -19.36 22.25 -3.05
C VAL A 124 -20.30 23.45 -2.88
N ALA A 125 -21.54 23.37 -3.33
CA ALA A 125 -22.53 24.43 -3.13
C ALA A 125 -22.80 24.69 -1.64
N ALA A 126 -22.95 23.64 -0.83
CA ALA A 126 -23.12 23.75 0.62
C ALA A 126 -21.90 24.42 1.28
N ALA A 127 -20.68 24.03 0.89
CA ALA A 127 -19.45 24.62 1.39
C ALA A 127 -19.37 26.12 1.08
N ARG A 128 -19.64 26.53 -0.18
CA ARG A 128 -19.64 27.94 -0.59
C ARG A 128 -20.75 28.75 0.10
N SER A 129 -21.93 28.16 0.28
CA SER A 129 -23.04 28.76 1.05
C SER A 129 -22.64 29.01 2.51
N ALA A 130 -22.00 28.03 3.16
CA ALA A 130 -21.52 28.16 4.53
C ALA A 130 -20.38 29.19 4.66
N GLU A 131 -19.42 29.20 3.73
CA GLU A 131 -18.34 30.20 3.66
C GLU A 131 -18.91 31.61 3.52
N ALA A 132 -19.92 31.83 2.66
CA ALA A 132 -20.53 33.13 2.47
C ALA A 132 -21.24 33.67 3.73
N LYS A 133 -21.70 32.78 4.62
CA LYS A 133 -22.40 33.15 5.86
C LYS A 133 -21.45 33.68 6.96
N ASN A 134 -20.23 33.15 7.07
CA ASN A 134 -19.33 33.48 8.19
C ASN A 134 -17.86 33.76 7.82
N GLY A 135 -17.50 33.68 6.53
CA GLY A 135 -16.16 33.94 6.01
C GLY A 135 -15.13 32.84 6.30
N LYS A 136 -15.49 31.77 7.02
CA LYS A 136 -14.58 30.67 7.34
C LYS A 136 -14.53 29.68 6.18
N ARG A 137 -13.32 29.44 5.63
CA ARG A 137 -13.07 28.46 4.57
C ARG A 137 -13.63 27.08 4.94
N ARG A 138 -14.30 26.44 3.98
CA ARG A 138 -14.92 25.11 4.05
C ARG A 138 -14.41 24.25 2.90
N TYR A 139 -14.16 22.98 3.22
CA TYR A 139 -13.60 22.02 2.29
C TYR A 139 -14.58 20.90 1.99
N VAL A 140 -14.39 20.26 0.84
CA VAL A 140 -15.17 19.09 0.43
C VAL A 140 -14.22 17.93 0.12
N ALA A 141 -14.46 16.78 0.75
CA ALA A 141 -13.82 15.52 0.43
C ALA A 141 -14.67 14.73 -0.57
N GLY A 142 -14.11 14.42 -1.74
CA GLY A 142 -14.70 13.46 -2.66
C GLY A 142 -14.47 12.04 -2.15
N ALA A 143 -15.48 11.44 -1.51
CA ALA A 143 -15.33 10.23 -0.72
C ALA A 143 -15.89 8.98 -1.41
N LEU A 144 -15.07 7.93 -1.53
CA LEU A 144 -15.48 6.63 -2.05
C LEU A 144 -15.21 5.54 -0.99
N GLY A 145 -16.23 4.70 -0.77
CA GLY A 145 -16.19 3.55 0.10
C GLY A 145 -15.73 2.27 -0.63
N PRO A 146 -15.57 1.15 0.10
CA PRO A 146 -15.04 -0.11 -0.44
C PRO A 146 -15.98 -0.82 -1.44
N GLY A 147 -17.25 -0.40 -1.51
CA GLY A 147 -18.29 -1.16 -2.21
C GLY A 147 -18.58 -2.51 -1.54
N THR A 148 -19.06 -3.48 -2.32
CA THR A 148 -19.61 -4.75 -1.79
C THR A 148 -18.86 -6.00 -2.23
N LYS A 149 -17.76 -5.85 -2.99
CA LYS A 149 -16.96 -6.95 -3.53
C LYS A 149 -15.49 -6.81 -3.14
N LEU A 150 -14.89 -7.89 -2.67
CA LEU A 150 -13.48 -7.97 -2.26
C LEU A 150 -12.62 -8.48 -3.41
N VAL A 151 -11.68 -7.66 -3.87
CA VAL A 151 -10.80 -8.00 -5.01
C VAL A 151 -9.72 -8.99 -4.64
N SER A 152 -9.20 -8.95 -3.41
CA SER A 152 -8.25 -9.96 -2.91
C SER A 152 -8.87 -11.37 -2.86
N LEU A 153 -10.19 -11.48 -2.78
CA LEU A 153 -10.93 -12.75 -2.82
C LEU A 153 -11.46 -13.10 -4.22
N GLY A 154 -11.17 -12.31 -5.25
CA GLY A 154 -11.61 -12.54 -6.63
C GLY A 154 -13.10 -12.33 -6.87
N GLN A 155 -13.81 -11.60 -6.00
CA GLN A 155 -15.24 -11.29 -6.17
C GLN A 155 -15.49 -10.21 -7.23
N THR A 156 -14.46 -9.44 -7.55
CA THR A 156 -14.39 -8.47 -8.66
C THR A 156 -12.96 -8.48 -9.22
N THR A 157 -12.72 -7.74 -10.30
CA THR A 157 -11.38 -7.62 -10.90
C THR A 157 -10.70 -6.31 -10.51
N TRP A 158 -9.37 -6.29 -10.61
CA TRP A 158 -8.57 -5.07 -10.48
C TRP A 158 -9.04 -3.99 -11.44
N ASP A 159 -9.22 -4.34 -12.73
CA ASP A 159 -9.58 -3.37 -13.77
C ASP A 159 -10.96 -2.76 -13.52
N THR A 160 -11.96 -3.57 -13.13
CA THR A 160 -13.30 -3.06 -12.80
C THR A 160 -13.26 -2.08 -11.63
N LEU A 161 -12.47 -2.35 -10.58
CA LEU A 161 -12.31 -1.42 -9.46
C LEU A 161 -11.63 -0.11 -9.89
N VAL A 162 -10.53 -0.20 -10.63
CA VAL A 162 -9.80 1.00 -11.09
C VAL A 162 -10.70 1.83 -12.00
N GLU A 163 -11.35 1.23 -12.99
CA GLU A 163 -12.23 1.93 -13.94
C GLU A 163 -13.34 2.68 -13.22
N THR A 164 -14.05 2.02 -12.29
CA THR A 164 -15.18 2.67 -11.61
C THR A 164 -14.75 3.74 -10.61
N TYR A 165 -13.63 3.57 -9.90
CA TYR A 165 -13.11 4.60 -8.99
C TYR A 165 -12.57 5.78 -9.79
N THR A 166 -11.88 5.53 -10.91
CA THR A 166 -11.34 6.59 -11.79
C THR A 166 -12.47 7.45 -12.33
N LEU A 167 -13.58 6.83 -12.78
CA LEU A 167 -14.75 7.55 -13.26
C LEU A 167 -15.32 8.48 -12.18
N ALA A 168 -15.59 7.93 -10.99
CA ALA A 168 -16.19 8.70 -9.91
C ALA A 168 -15.27 9.83 -9.42
N PHE A 169 -13.98 9.55 -9.19
CA PHE A 169 -13.01 10.57 -8.79
C PHE A 169 -12.84 11.65 -9.86
N ARG A 170 -12.78 11.29 -11.15
CA ARG A 170 -12.71 12.28 -12.24
C ARG A 170 -13.88 13.25 -12.16
N CYS A 171 -15.11 12.75 -12.03
CA CYS A 171 -16.30 13.58 -11.89
C CYS A 171 -16.23 14.48 -10.65
N LEU A 172 -15.80 13.96 -9.50
CA LEU A 172 -15.66 14.74 -8.27
C LEU A 172 -14.59 15.84 -8.40
N ILE A 173 -13.45 15.55 -9.04
CA ILE A 173 -12.40 16.53 -9.31
C ILE A 173 -12.94 17.66 -10.20
N GLU A 174 -13.68 17.33 -11.25
CA GLU A 174 -14.29 18.31 -12.16
C GLU A 174 -15.33 19.22 -11.46
N GLU A 175 -16.13 18.67 -10.54
CA GLU A 175 -17.12 19.44 -9.78
C GLU A 175 -16.51 20.28 -8.64
N GLY A 176 -15.21 20.14 -8.37
CA GLY A 176 -14.49 21.11 -7.55
C GLY A 176 -14.15 20.69 -6.12
N VAL A 177 -14.14 19.39 -5.80
CA VAL A 177 -13.74 18.89 -4.46
C VAL A 177 -12.28 19.26 -4.11
N ASP A 178 -11.99 19.49 -2.84
CA ASP A 178 -10.68 20.00 -2.39
C ASP A 178 -9.67 18.87 -2.07
N VAL A 179 -10.16 17.68 -1.75
CA VAL A 179 -9.39 16.49 -1.37
C VAL A 179 -10.15 15.23 -1.80
N LEU A 180 -9.42 14.15 -2.10
CA LEU A 180 -10.01 12.83 -2.34
C LEU A 180 -9.91 11.98 -1.08
N LEU A 181 -10.96 11.20 -0.81
CA LEU A 181 -11.02 10.28 0.32
C LEU A 181 -11.34 8.87 -0.17
N LEU A 182 -10.49 7.94 0.23
CA LEU A 182 -10.76 6.51 0.24
C LEU A 182 -11.10 6.15 1.69
N GLU A 183 -12.38 5.87 1.97
CA GLU A 183 -12.86 5.62 3.34
C GLU A 183 -13.42 4.22 3.55
N THR A 184 -13.35 3.73 4.78
CA THR A 184 -13.90 2.42 5.17
C THR A 184 -13.24 1.25 4.44
N LEU A 185 -11.97 1.35 4.05
CA LEU A 185 -11.34 0.30 3.25
C LEU A 185 -11.07 -0.93 4.13
N GLN A 186 -11.49 -2.09 3.64
CA GLN A 186 -11.40 -3.37 4.35
C GLN A 186 -10.47 -4.39 3.65
N ASP A 187 -9.97 -4.05 2.47
CA ASP A 187 -9.08 -4.85 1.63
C ASP A 187 -7.89 -3.97 1.17
N LEU A 188 -6.65 -4.36 1.50
CA LEU A 188 -5.46 -3.59 1.12
C LEU A 188 -5.25 -3.52 -0.40
N LEU A 189 -5.64 -4.55 -1.15
CA LEU A 189 -5.51 -4.51 -2.61
C LEU A 189 -6.46 -3.48 -3.22
N MET A 190 -7.63 -3.29 -2.60
CA MET A 190 -8.59 -2.27 -2.97
C MET A 190 -8.09 -0.86 -2.62
N VAL A 191 -7.43 -0.67 -1.48
CA VAL A 191 -6.75 0.60 -1.15
C VAL A 191 -5.79 0.98 -2.29
N LYS A 192 -4.95 0.03 -2.69
CA LYS A 192 -3.99 0.25 -3.77
C LYS A 192 -4.66 0.54 -5.11
N ALA A 193 -5.70 -0.22 -5.48
CA ALA A 193 -6.48 0.04 -6.69
C ALA A 193 -7.11 1.44 -6.69
N GLY A 194 -7.66 1.86 -5.55
CA GLY A 194 -8.24 3.19 -5.38
C GLY A 194 -7.21 4.32 -5.49
N LEU A 195 -5.99 4.13 -5.00
CA LEU A 195 -4.89 5.09 -5.15
C LEU A 195 -4.43 5.22 -6.60
N VAL A 196 -4.31 4.09 -7.31
CA VAL A 196 -4.05 4.09 -8.76
C VAL A 196 -5.17 4.82 -9.51
N ALA A 197 -6.42 4.56 -9.17
CA ALA A 197 -7.58 5.20 -9.78
C ALA A 197 -7.63 6.71 -9.52
N ALA A 198 -7.35 7.15 -8.28
CA ALA A 198 -7.24 8.56 -7.93
C ALA A 198 -6.16 9.26 -8.77
N ARG A 199 -5.02 8.61 -8.98
CA ARG A 199 -3.94 9.12 -9.84
C ARG A 199 -4.36 9.23 -11.30
N GLU A 200 -4.98 8.20 -11.86
CA GLU A 200 -5.47 8.22 -13.24
C GLU A 200 -6.54 9.31 -13.44
N ALA A 201 -7.41 9.54 -12.46
CA ALA A 201 -8.38 10.63 -12.46
C ALA A 201 -7.71 12.02 -12.41
N MET A 202 -6.68 12.19 -11.58
CA MET A 202 -5.89 13.43 -11.51
C MET A 202 -5.13 13.71 -12.80
N GLU A 203 -4.57 12.67 -13.44
CA GLU A 203 -3.89 12.77 -14.73
C GLU A 203 -4.87 13.15 -15.85
N ALA A 204 -6.04 12.50 -15.91
CA ALA A 204 -7.07 12.76 -16.92
C ALA A 204 -7.64 14.19 -16.84
N THR A 205 -7.73 14.75 -15.63
CA THR A 205 -8.26 16.11 -15.41
C THR A 205 -7.17 17.19 -15.41
N GLY A 206 -5.89 16.81 -15.30
CA GLY A 206 -4.77 17.74 -15.10
C GLY A 206 -4.80 18.45 -13.73
N VAL A 207 -5.61 17.99 -12.78
CA VAL A 207 -5.75 18.58 -11.44
C VAL A 207 -5.21 17.60 -10.40
N ARG A 208 -4.18 18.03 -9.64
CA ARG A 208 -3.61 17.24 -8.55
C ARG A 208 -4.21 17.68 -7.21
N LEU A 209 -4.81 16.73 -6.50
CA LEU A 209 -5.39 16.90 -5.17
C LEU A 209 -4.65 16.04 -4.12
N PRO A 210 -4.66 16.46 -2.85
CA PRO A 210 -4.31 15.57 -1.75
C PRO A 210 -5.28 14.38 -1.69
N VAL A 211 -4.77 13.22 -1.25
CA VAL A 211 -5.56 12.01 -0.99
C VAL A 211 -5.48 11.65 0.50
N ILE A 212 -6.61 11.26 1.08
CA ILE A 212 -6.70 10.71 2.43
C ILE A 212 -7.14 9.26 2.31
N VAL A 213 -6.51 8.38 3.09
CA VAL A 213 -6.88 6.96 3.15
C VAL A 213 -7.28 6.60 4.57
N GLN A 214 -8.46 5.99 4.72
CA GLN A 214 -8.92 5.44 5.98
C GLN A 214 -9.19 3.94 5.84
N VAL A 215 -8.54 3.16 6.69
CA VAL A 215 -8.78 1.72 6.80
C VAL A 215 -9.76 1.44 7.93
N THR A 216 -10.51 0.36 7.82
CA THR A 216 -11.40 -0.09 8.89
C THR A 216 -10.82 -1.31 9.59
N MET A 217 -10.66 -1.20 10.90
CA MET A 217 -10.24 -2.29 11.77
C MET A 217 -11.45 -2.86 12.51
N GLU A 218 -11.60 -4.17 12.43
CA GLU A 218 -12.62 -4.94 13.14
C GLU A 218 -12.25 -5.08 14.63
N GLN A 219 -13.21 -5.53 15.44
CA GLN A 219 -12.97 -5.81 16.86
C GLN A 219 -11.91 -6.89 17.11
N THR A 220 -11.60 -7.70 16.10
CA THR A 220 -10.52 -8.69 16.12
C THR A 220 -9.13 -8.07 16.07
N GLY A 221 -9.01 -6.77 15.79
CA GLY A 221 -7.75 -6.04 15.73
C GLY A 221 -7.09 -6.00 14.36
N THR A 222 -7.78 -6.45 13.30
CA THR A 222 -7.30 -6.47 11.92
C THR A 222 -8.36 -5.89 10.98
N MET A 223 -7.99 -5.60 9.73
CA MET A 223 -8.97 -5.38 8.66
C MET A 223 -9.75 -6.68 8.39
N LEU A 224 -10.82 -6.60 7.60
CA LEU A 224 -11.71 -7.74 7.31
C LEU A 224 -10.96 -8.97 6.78
N LEU A 225 -9.95 -8.76 5.94
CA LEU A 225 -9.14 -9.82 5.34
C LEU A 225 -7.95 -10.28 6.21
N GLY A 226 -7.82 -9.74 7.43
CA GLY A 226 -6.75 -10.11 8.36
C GLY A 226 -5.50 -9.22 8.30
N SER A 227 -5.53 -8.14 7.52
CA SER A 227 -4.42 -7.18 7.43
C SER A 227 -4.22 -6.43 8.75
N GLU A 228 -3.00 -6.41 9.24
CA GLU A 228 -2.62 -5.60 10.40
C GLU A 228 -2.36 -4.12 10.02
N MET A 229 -2.38 -3.25 11.02
CA MET A 229 -2.16 -1.82 10.82
C MET A 229 -0.76 -1.48 10.25
N LEU A 230 0.28 -2.22 10.63
CA LEU A 230 1.64 -1.98 10.13
C LEU A 230 1.77 -2.28 8.63
N ALA A 231 1.13 -3.36 8.16
CA ALA A 231 1.05 -3.68 6.74
C ALA A 231 0.35 -2.58 5.94
N ALA A 232 -0.76 -2.06 6.49
CA ALA A 232 -1.50 -0.95 5.90
C ALA A 232 -0.63 0.33 5.80
N ILE A 233 0.03 0.74 6.89
CA ILE A 233 0.91 1.92 6.90
C ILE A 233 2.03 1.76 5.87
N ASN A 234 2.78 0.65 5.93
CA ASN A 234 3.92 0.42 5.04
C ASN A 234 3.53 0.45 3.55
N MET A 235 2.36 -0.09 3.18
CA MET A 235 1.88 -0.06 1.79
C MET A 235 1.38 1.34 1.39
N ILE A 236 0.58 2.01 2.22
CA ILE A 236 0.01 3.33 1.91
C ILE A 236 1.12 4.39 1.80
N GLU A 237 2.16 4.28 2.61
CA GLU A 237 3.27 5.24 2.61
C GLU A 237 4.14 5.20 1.33
N CYS A 238 3.97 4.20 0.46
CA CYS A 238 4.54 4.19 -0.89
C CYS A 238 3.96 5.27 -1.82
N PHE A 239 2.81 5.86 -1.46
CA PHE A 239 2.06 6.79 -2.30
C PHE A 239 2.22 8.23 -1.78
N PRO A 240 3.01 9.10 -2.45
CA PRO A 240 3.28 10.45 -1.97
C PRO A 240 2.09 11.40 -2.06
N GLU A 241 1.07 11.08 -2.87
CA GLU A 241 -0.20 11.82 -2.91
C GLU A 241 -1.04 11.64 -1.63
N VAL A 242 -0.77 10.62 -0.82
CA VAL A 242 -1.48 10.38 0.44
C VAL A 242 -0.94 11.29 1.52
N VAL A 243 -1.74 12.29 1.91
CA VAL A 243 -1.35 13.32 2.88
C VAL A 243 -1.81 13.04 4.31
N ALA A 244 -2.78 12.14 4.49
CA ALA A 244 -3.23 11.69 5.80
C ALA A 244 -3.67 10.22 5.75
N ILE A 245 -3.41 9.49 6.83
CA ILE A 245 -3.80 8.09 6.99
C ILE A 245 -4.67 8.01 8.24
N GLY A 246 -5.70 7.19 8.22
CA GLY A 246 -6.63 7.14 9.33
C GLY A 246 -7.43 5.88 9.46
N MET A 247 -8.44 5.96 10.31
CA MET A 247 -9.44 4.92 10.44
C MET A 247 -10.82 5.48 10.72
N ASN A 248 -11.82 4.77 10.20
CA ASN A 248 -13.22 5.08 10.39
C ASN A 248 -14.06 3.79 10.44
N CYS A 249 -15.30 3.93 10.92
CA CYS A 249 -16.31 2.87 10.97
C CYS A 249 -15.90 1.63 11.80
N ALA A 250 -16.75 0.58 11.76
CA ALA A 250 -16.76 -0.69 12.51
C ALA A 250 -16.78 -0.60 14.05
N THR A 251 -15.97 0.29 14.62
CA THR A 251 -15.67 0.37 16.04
C THR A 251 -15.98 1.76 16.61
N GLY A 252 -16.20 1.79 17.93
CA GLY A 252 -16.29 3.04 18.68
C GLY A 252 -14.90 3.59 19.02
N PRO A 253 -14.82 4.78 19.61
CA PRO A 253 -13.54 5.40 19.94
C PRO A 253 -12.70 4.57 20.93
N LEU A 254 -13.34 3.81 21.82
CA LEU A 254 -12.62 2.99 22.80
C LEU A 254 -11.82 1.88 22.11
N GLU A 255 -12.45 1.15 21.19
CA GLU A 255 -11.83 0.03 20.47
C GLU A 255 -10.79 0.52 19.46
N MET A 256 -10.90 1.76 18.95
CA MET A 256 -9.93 2.34 18.03
C MET A 256 -8.59 2.72 18.69
N MET A 257 -8.55 2.92 20.02
CA MET A 257 -7.35 3.42 20.73
C MET A 257 -6.04 2.68 20.41
N PRO A 258 -5.98 1.33 20.44
CA PRO A 258 -4.74 0.61 20.15
C PRO A 258 -4.24 0.86 18.72
N HIS A 259 -5.16 0.97 17.76
CA HIS A 259 -4.84 1.20 16.35
C HIS A 259 -4.36 2.62 16.10
N ILE A 260 -5.01 3.62 16.72
CA ILE A 260 -4.58 5.02 16.65
C ILE A 260 -3.19 5.19 17.28
N ARG A 261 -2.90 4.48 18.38
CA ARG A 261 -1.54 4.45 18.96
C ARG A 261 -0.51 3.91 17.97
N THR A 262 -0.80 2.79 17.31
CA THR A 262 0.09 2.23 16.28
C THR A 262 0.32 3.22 15.14
N LEU A 263 -0.74 3.89 14.66
CA LEU A 263 -0.63 4.96 13.68
C LEU A 263 0.26 6.12 14.18
N ALA A 264 0.06 6.60 15.39
CA ALA A 264 0.84 7.71 15.97
C ALA A 264 2.33 7.39 16.16
N GLN A 265 2.66 6.11 16.38
CA GLN A 265 4.04 5.65 16.54
C GLN A 265 4.78 5.49 15.21
N ASN A 266 4.07 5.21 14.11
CA ASN A 266 4.69 4.71 12.88
C ASN A 266 4.38 5.53 11.62
N SER A 267 3.25 6.25 11.56
CA SER A 267 2.87 7.04 10.39
C SER A 267 3.68 8.33 10.31
N THR A 268 4.29 8.57 9.17
CA THR A 268 4.91 9.86 8.81
C THR A 268 3.87 10.89 8.37
N ARG A 269 2.62 10.46 8.14
CA ARG A 269 1.48 11.30 7.76
C ARG A 269 0.63 11.70 8.96
N PRO A 270 0.02 12.90 8.95
CA PRO A 270 -1.09 13.27 9.84
C PRO A 270 -2.18 12.21 9.94
N LEU A 271 -2.82 12.12 11.11
CA LEU A 271 -3.81 11.09 11.39
C LEU A 271 -5.26 11.58 11.25
N SER A 272 -6.11 10.76 10.63
CA SER A 272 -7.57 10.97 10.56
C SER A 272 -8.34 9.94 11.36
N VAL A 273 -9.33 10.37 12.16
CA VAL A 273 -10.14 9.47 12.99
C VAL A 273 -11.61 9.87 12.97
N GLN A 274 -12.46 8.93 12.54
CA GLN A 274 -13.93 9.09 12.50
C GLN A 274 -14.60 7.83 13.08
N PRO A 275 -14.68 7.70 14.42
CA PRO A 275 -15.26 6.53 15.05
C PRO A 275 -16.79 6.54 14.92
N ASN A 276 -17.41 5.37 15.08
CA ASN A 276 -18.84 5.29 15.29
C ASN A 276 -19.23 5.94 16.63
N ALA A 277 -20.50 6.31 16.79
CA ALA A 277 -21.06 6.72 18.08
C ALA A 277 -21.23 5.51 19.04
N GLY A 278 -20.12 4.80 19.28
CA GLY A 278 -20.07 3.53 19.99
C GLY A 278 -20.40 2.34 19.08
N LEU A 279 -20.44 1.16 19.67
CA LEU A 279 -20.88 -0.04 18.97
C LEU A 279 -22.41 -0.03 18.81
N PRO A 280 -22.95 -0.52 17.69
CA PRO A 280 -24.39 -0.61 17.49
C PRO A 280 -25.00 -1.61 18.47
N VAL A 281 -26.11 -1.23 19.10
CA VAL A 281 -26.91 -2.09 19.97
C VAL A 281 -28.28 -2.27 19.32
N MET A 282 -28.71 -3.53 19.16
CA MET A 282 -30.03 -3.82 18.62
C MET A 282 -31.11 -3.52 19.67
N GLU A 283 -31.93 -2.50 19.41
CA GLU A 283 -33.12 -2.18 20.21
C GLU A 283 -34.35 -2.18 19.31
N ARG A 284 -35.37 -2.98 19.67
CA ARG A 284 -36.63 -3.09 18.91
C ARG A 284 -36.43 -3.38 17.40
N GLY A 285 -35.39 -4.12 17.05
CA GLY A 285 -35.08 -4.47 15.66
C GLY A 285 -34.32 -3.38 14.88
N GLN A 286 -33.92 -2.28 15.52
CA GLN A 286 -33.12 -1.22 14.92
C GLN A 286 -31.74 -1.16 15.59
N ALA A 287 -30.70 -0.91 14.79
CA ALA A 287 -29.36 -0.66 15.30
C ALA A 287 -29.27 0.76 15.86
N MET A 288 -29.03 0.87 17.17
CA MET A 288 -28.93 2.14 17.89
C MET A 288 -27.50 2.38 18.36
N TYR A 289 -27.01 3.60 18.18
CA TYR A 289 -25.71 4.06 18.66
C TYR A 289 -25.91 4.87 19.95
N LYS A 290 -25.19 4.50 21.02
CA LYS A 290 -25.46 5.00 22.38
C LYS A 290 -24.46 6.02 22.90
N LEU A 291 -23.31 6.17 22.25
CA LEU A 291 -22.31 7.15 22.66
C LEU A 291 -22.90 8.55 22.51
N THR A 292 -22.78 9.36 23.56
CA THR A 292 -23.31 10.72 23.58
C THR A 292 -22.35 11.73 22.91
N PRO A 293 -22.84 12.93 22.53
CA PRO A 293 -21.99 14.02 22.04
C PRO A 293 -20.79 14.35 22.94
N ASP A 294 -21.01 14.47 24.26
CA ASP A 294 -19.96 14.80 25.22
C ASP A 294 -18.94 13.67 25.39
N GLU A 295 -19.37 12.41 25.27
CA GLU A 295 -18.48 11.26 25.27
C GLU A 295 -17.58 11.26 24.03
N LEU A 296 -18.16 11.45 22.84
CA LEU A 296 -17.39 11.53 21.60
C LEU A 296 -16.35 12.66 21.65
N ALA A 297 -16.76 13.84 22.10
CA ALA A 297 -15.88 14.99 22.25
C ALA A 297 -14.72 14.74 23.23
N ARG A 298 -14.97 14.00 24.32
CA ARG A 298 -13.93 13.61 25.29
C ARG A 298 -12.89 12.69 24.66
N TYR A 299 -13.33 11.68 23.90
CA TYR A 299 -12.42 10.76 23.22
C TYR A 299 -11.58 11.49 22.16
N HIS A 300 -12.18 12.39 21.40
CA HIS A 300 -11.44 13.18 20.41
C HIS A 300 -10.41 14.11 21.04
N ARG A 301 -10.71 14.73 22.18
CA ARG A 301 -9.70 15.45 22.96
C ARG A 301 -8.51 14.55 23.30
N GLN A 302 -8.79 13.35 23.80
CA GLN A 302 -7.74 12.38 24.11
C GLN A 302 -6.93 11.99 22.86
N PHE A 303 -7.59 11.72 21.73
CA PHE A 303 -6.92 11.38 20.49
C PHE A 303 -5.98 12.49 19.98
N VAL A 304 -6.39 13.75 20.09
CA VAL A 304 -5.56 14.90 19.74
C VAL A 304 -4.38 15.05 20.70
N GLU A 305 -4.64 14.99 22.01
CA GLU A 305 -3.62 15.23 23.04
C GLU A 305 -2.58 14.09 23.14
N GLU A 306 -3.02 12.83 23.07
CA GLU A 306 -2.15 11.66 23.27
C GLU A 306 -1.57 11.10 21.96
N PHE A 307 -2.33 11.18 20.86
CA PHE A 307 -1.96 10.54 19.59
C PHE A 307 -1.79 11.50 18.43
N GLY A 308 -1.94 12.82 18.66
CA GLY A 308 -1.70 13.83 17.64
C GLY A 308 -2.60 13.68 16.43
N VAL A 309 -3.86 13.29 16.64
CA VAL A 309 -4.88 13.26 15.58
C VAL A 309 -5.06 14.66 15.00
N ALA A 310 -5.01 14.75 13.68
CA ALA A 310 -5.05 16.01 12.94
C ALA A 310 -6.41 16.29 12.29
N LEU A 311 -7.17 15.23 12.01
CA LEU A 311 -8.51 15.28 11.44
C LEU A 311 -9.46 14.47 12.33
N ALA A 312 -10.44 15.14 12.94
CA ALA A 312 -11.35 14.54 13.92
C ALA A 312 -12.82 14.68 13.47
N GLY A 313 -13.57 13.58 13.42
CA GLY A 313 -14.99 13.62 13.04
C GLY A 313 -15.79 12.44 13.53
N GLY A 314 -16.82 12.04 12.78
CA GLY A 314 -17.68 10.92 13.14
C GLY A 314 -18.04 10.04 11.96
N CYS A 315 -18.37 8.77 12.25
CA CYS A 315 -18.96 7.85 11.28
C CYS A 315 -20.37 7.43 11.76
N CYS A 316 -20.75 6.16 11.69
CA CYS A 316 -22.12 5.71 11.92
C CYS A 316 -22.66 6.14 13.30
N GLY A 317 -23.90 6.64 13.31
CA GLY A 317 -24.59 7.10 14.52
C GLY A 317 -24.22 8.52 14.97
N THR A 318 -23.19 9.13 14.41
CA THR A 318 -22.84 10.52 14.72
C THR A 318 -23.78 11.49 14.00
N THR A 319 -24.06 12.62 14.65
CA THR A 319 -25.05 13.62 14.21
C THR A 319 -24.46 15.02 14.33
N PRO A 320 -25.10 16.08 13.78
CA PRO A 320 -24.63 17.45 13.98
C PRO A 320 -24.40 17.83 15.45
N ALA A 321 -25.19 17.31 16.39
CA ALA A 321 -24.99 17.54 17.82
C ALA A 321 -23.66 16.94 18.34
N HIS A 322 -23.27 15.77 17.82
CA HIS A 322 -21.98 15.16 18.15
C HIS A 322 -20.83 16.02 17.61
N ILE A 323 -20.93 16.45 16.35
CA ILE A 323 -19.88 17.26 15.71
C ILE A 323 -19.77 18.65 16.36
N GLU A 324 -20.87 19.24 16.81
CA GLU A 324 -20.85 20.49 17.59
C GLU A 324 -20.08 20.33 18.90
N ALA A 325 -20.30 19.24 19.63
CA ALA A 325 -19.56 18.96 20.86
C ALA A 325 -18.06 18.76 20.59
N VAL A 326 -17.70 18.03 19.52
CA VAL A 326 -16.31 17.82 19.11
C VAL A 326 -15.65 19.14 18.68
N ALA A 327 -16.30 19.92 17.82
CA ALA A 327 -15.80 21.21 17.36
C ALA A 327 -15.59 22.19 18.51
N LYS A 328 -16.52 22.22 19.47
CA LYS A 328 -16.39 23.04 20.69
C LYS A 328 -15.22 22.57 21.56
N ALA A 329 -15.01 21.26 21.68
CA ALA A 329 -13.95 20.68 22.51
C ALA A 329 -12.54 20.88 21.92
N LEU A 330 -12.43 20.96 20.58
CA LEU A 330 -11.17 21.04 19.83
C LEU A 330 -10.93 22.40 19.15
N ASN A 331 -11.75 23.40 19.42
CA ASN A 331 -11.76 24.66 18.69
C ASN A 331 -10.36 25.32 18.63
N GLY A 332 -9.76 25.32 17.43
CA GLY A 332 -8.43 25.90 17.20
C GLY A 332 -7.27 25.17 17.88
N ALA A 333 -7.43 23.89 18.22
CA ALA A 333 -6.37 23.08 18.82
C ALA A 333 -5.18 22.96 17.86
N ASN A 334 -3.99 23.29 18.35
CA ASN A 334 -2.75 23.16 17.59
C ASN A 334 -2.19 21.73 17.69
N HIS A 335 -1.39 21.34 16.71
CA HIS A 335 -0.67 20.06 16.72
C HIS A 335 0.51 20.08 17.69
N THR A 336 0.24 19.73 18.95
CA THR A 336 1.22 19.82 20.06
C THR A 336 1.77 18.48 20.53
N ALA A 337 1.17 17.37 20.13
CA ALA A 337 1.60 16.04 20.54
C ALA A 337 2.97 15.67 19.93
N ASP A 338 3.84 15.05 20.74
CA ASP A 338 5.13 14.51 20.31
C ASP A 338 4.95 13.11 19.70
N VAL A 339 4.43 13.08 18.47
CA VAL A 339 4.14 11.85 17.71
C VAL A 339 5.00 11.75 16.45
N HIS A 340 5.06 10.57 15.84
CA HIS A 340 6.01 10.30 14.77
C HIS A 340 5.90 11.28 13.59
N TRP A 341 4.71 11.48 13.01
CA TRP A 341 4.50 12.42 11.89
C TRP A 341 4.92 13.86 12.22
N ARG A 342 4.79 14.31 13.48
CA ARG A 342 5.25 15.64 13.91
C ARG A 342 6.76 15.72 13.96
N ARG A 343 7.42 14.69 14.51
CA ARG A 343 8.89 14.62 14.60
C ARG A 343 9.55 14.64 13.23
N VAL A 344 8.92 14.01 12.24
CA VAL A 344 9.49 13.90 10.89
C VAL A 344 8.98 14.95 9.91
N GLN A 345 8.08 15.86 10.33
CA GLN A 345 7.49 16.87 9.45
C GLN A 345 8.54 17.73 8.72
N SER A 346 9.69 17.98 9.35
CA SER A 346 10.77 18.77 8.73
C SER A 346 11.35 18.13 7.45
N HIS A 347 11.23 16.81 7.30
CA HIS A 347 11.59 16.09 6.08
C HIS A 347 10.56 16.25 4.96
N PHE A 348 9.32 16.64 5.28
CA PHE A 348 8.20 16.74 4.35
C PHE A 348 7.48 18.09 4.51
N PRO A 349 8.13 19.21 4.16
CA PRO A 349 7.51 20.53 4.26
C PRO A 349 6.24 20.61 3.41
N ALA A 350 5.22 21.30 3.92
CA ALA A 350 3.90 21.43 3.29
C ALA A 350 3.21 20.09 2.96
N PHE A 351 3.57 19.01 3.66
CA PHE A 351 3.08 17.65 3.42
C PHE A 351 3.35 17.12 2.00
N ASP A 352 4.47 17.53 1.39
CA ASP A 352 4.99 16.90 0.17
C ASP A 352 5.83 15.67 0.57
N PHE A 353 5.23 14.48 0.42
CA PHE A 353 5.87 13.20 0.74
C PHE A 353 6.69 12.62 -0.41
N SER A 354 6.99 13.41 -1.45
CA SER A 354 7.92 12.99 -2.49
C SER A 354 9.35 12.89 -1.96
N ILE A 355 10.06 11.83 -2.37
CA ILE A 355 11.48 11.65 -2.05
C ILE A 355 12.30 12.47 -3.04
N GLN A 356 12.98 13.47 -2.52
CA GLN A 356 13.86 14.40 -3.23
C GLN A 356 15.29 14.36 -2.69
N GLN A 357 15.45 13.97 -1.42
CA GLN A 357 16.73 13.86 -0.74
C GLN A 357 16.86 12.52 -0.01
N PRO A 358 18.06 11.91 0.03
CA PRO A 358 18.28 10.61 0.67
C PRO A 358 17.85 10.54 2.14
N GLU A 359 18.08 11.61 2.92
CA GLU A 359 17.74 11.69 4.35
C GLU A 359 16.24 11.64 4.64
N GLN A 360 15.37 11.88 3.66
CA GLN A 360 13.94 11.67 3.85
C GLN A 360 13.59 10.19 4.06
N SER A 361 14.46 9.27 3.62
CA SER A 361 14.31 7.84 3.89
C SER A 361 14.39 7.52 5.39
N ASP A 362 15.08 8.35 6.18
CA ASP A 362 15.24 8.16 7.63
C ASP A 362 13.95 8.50 8.40
N ALA A 363 13.03 9.23 7.76
CA ALA A 363 11.75 9.60 8.34
C ALA A 363 10.81 8.41 8.49
N PHE A 364 10.94 7.37 7.67
CA PHE A 364 10.03 6.22 7.68
C PHE A 364 10.36 5.29 8.86
N ALA A 365 9.39 5.09 9.76
CA ALA A 365 9.50 4.11 10.84
C ALA A 365 9.49 2.67 10.32
N LEU A 366 8.66 2.38 9.31
CA LEU A 366 8.43 1.02 8.79
C LEU A 366 9.24 0.76 7.51
N ARG A 367 10.55 0.53 7.68
CA ARG A 367 11.47 0.12 6.61
C ARG A 367 11.39 -1.40 6.40
N GLY A 368 10.58 -1.81 5.44
CA GLY A 368 10.27 -3.21 5.19
C GLY A 368 9.30 -3.40 4.04
N CYS A 369 8.83 -4.64 3.89
CA CYS A 369 7.81 -5.06 2.93
C CYS A 369 6.55 -5.54 3.65
N SER A 370 5.45 -5.66 2.91
CA SER A 370 4.19 -6.17 3.45
C SER A 370 3.48 -7.10 2.49
N SER A 371 2.74 -8.06 3.04
CA SER A 371 1.77 -8.88 2.32
C SER A 371 0.36 -8.29 2.52
N LEU A 372 -0.68 -9.04 2.14
CA LEU A 372 -2.04 -8.75 2.59
C LEU A 372 -2.18 -8.82 4.12
N TYR A 373 -1.34 -9.57 4.83
CA TYR A 373 -1.57 -9.90 6.23
C TYR A 373 -0.66 -9.12 7.19
N GLN A 374 0.65 -9.13 6.93
CA GLN A 374 1.65 -8.63 7.89
C GLN A 374 2.77 -7.82 7.22
N PHE A 375 3.39 -6.97 8.04
CA PHE A 375 4.61 -6.24 7.74
C PHE A 375 5.84 -7.04 8.19
N VAL A 376 6.89 -7.05 7.37
CA VAL A 376 8.18 -7.68 7.65
C VAL A 376 9.27 -6.61 7.51
N PRO A 377 9.99 -6.25 8.59
CA PRO A 377 11.08 -5.28 8.53
C PRO A 377 12.26 -5.83 7.70
N PHE A 378 13.06 -4.96 7.10
CA PHE A 378 14.27 -5.41 6.41
C PHE A 378 15.37 -5.81 7.38
N GLU A 379 15.53 -5.07 8.47
CA GLU A 379 16.43 -5.42 9.57
C GLU A 379 15.77 -6.48 10.47
N GLN A 380 16.48 -7.58 10.71
CA GLN A 380 16.00 -8.73 11.48
C GLN A 380 16.80 -8.87 12.78
N ASP A 381 16.13 -8.80 13.94
CA ASP A 381 16.80 -8.78 15.25
C ASP A 381 17.74 -9.98 15.49
N ASN A 382 17.31 -11.17 15.06
CA ASN A 382 18.01 -12.44 15.34
C ASN A 382 18.56 -13.12 14.09
N SER A 383 18.49 -12.46 12.92
CA SER A 383 18.85 -13.08 11.64
C SER A 383 19.25 -12.03 10.59
N PHE A 384 19.20 -12.42 9.33
CA PHE A 384 19.15 -11.55 8.15
C PHE A 384 17.77 -11.76 7.49
N LEU A 385 17.41 -10.93 6.50
CA LEU A 385 16.18 -11.12 5.75
C LEU A 385 16.29 -12.38 4.87
N ILE A 386 15.46 -13.38 5.14
CA ILE A 386 15.53 -14.69 4.49
C ILE A 386 14.49 -14.71 3.40
N VAL A 387 14.93 -14.85 2.15
CA VAL A 387 14.04 -14.99 1.00
C VAL A 387 14.08 -16.44 0.52
N GLY A 388 12.94 -17.13 0.58
CA GLY A 388 12.82 -18.53 0.17
C GLY A 388 12.93 -18.71 -1.34
N GLU A 389 13.86 -19.56 -1.79
CA GLU A 389 14.25 -19.71 -3.21
C GLU A 389 13.50 -20.82 -3.99
N ARG A 390 12.71 -21.67 -3.32
CA ARG A 390 12.21 -22.93 -3.92
C ARG A 390 11.07 -22.72 -4.92
N THR A 391 10.39 -21.57 -4.88
CA THR A 391 9.24 -21.20 -5.70
C THR A 391 9.65 -20.60 -7.04
N ASN A 392 10.63 -21.24 -7.67
CA ASN A 392 11.31 -20.73 -8.86
C ASN A 392 11.40 -21.84 -9.93
N ALA A 393 10.81 -21.63 -11.10
CA ALA A 393 10.79 -22.61 -12.19
C ALA A 393 12.17 -22.88 -12.81
N ASN A 394 13.09 -21.92 -12.71
CA ASN A 394 14.48 -22.06 -13.16
C ASN A 394 15.34 -22.79 -12.11
N GLY A 395 15.14 -22.49 -10.82
CA GLY A 395 15.95 -23.02 -9.72
C GLY A 395 15.47 -24.34 -9.11
N SER A 396 14.17 -24.65 -9.19
CA SER A 396 13.54 -25.77 -8.49
C SER A 396 12.85 -26.74 -9.46
N LYS A 397 13.44 -27.94 -9.59
CA LYS A 397 12.86 -29.02 -10.40
C LYS A 397 11.45 -29.38 -9.95
N ALA A 398 11.20 -29.44 -8.65
CA ALA A 398 9.91 -29.80 -8.09
C ALA A 398 8.84 -28.73 -8.40
N PHE A 399 9.18 -27.45 -8.26
CA PHE A 399 8.28 -26.35 -8.61
C PHE A 399 7.93 -26.38 -10.10
N ARG A 400 8.95 -26.55 -10.96
CA ARG A 400 8.76 -26.65 -12.41
C ARG A 400 7.85 -27.80 -12.82
N GLU A 401 8.02 -28.98 -12.22
CA GLU A 401 7.17 -30.15 -12.49
C GLU A 401 5.71 -29.91 -12.05
N MET A 402 5.51 -29.28 -10.89
CA MET A 402 4.17 -28.91 -10.42
C MET A 402 3.52 -27.82 -11.29
N LEU A 403 4.27 -26.79 -11.69
CA LEU A 403 3.80 -25.74 -12.59
C LEU A 403 3.41 -26.30 -13.95
N ALA A 404 4.24 -27.19 -14.52
CA ALA A 404 3.93 -27.87 -15.78
C ALA A 404 2.66 -28.73 -15.68
N ALA A 405 2.42 -29.36 -14.53
CA ALA A 405 1.22 -30.15 -14.25
C ALA A 405 0.00 -29.30 -13.81
N GLU A 406 0.15 -27.96 -13.72
CA GLU A 406 -0.87 -27.05 -13.15
C GLU A 406 -1.35 -27.49 -11.75
N ASN A 407 -0.45 -28.05 -10.93
CA ASN A 407 -0.73 -28.43 -9.54
C ASN A 407 -0.65 -27.21 -8.62
N TRP A 408 -1.65 -26.33 -8.70
CA TRP A 408 -1.71 -25.07 -7.96
C TRP A 408 -1.68 -25.27 -6.44
N ASP A 409 -2.37 -26.28 -5.92
CA ASP A 409 -2.37 -26.58 -4.49
C ASP A 409 -0.95 -26.95 -4.00
N GLY A 410 -0.22 -27.76 -4.77
CA GLY A 410 1.17 -28.10 -4.46
C GLY A 410 2.12 -26.90 -4.52
N LEU A 411 1.88 -25.95 -5.43
CA LEU A 411 2.66 -24.71 -5.52
C LEU A 411 2.40 -23.78 -4.32
N VAL A 412 1.17 -23.74 -3.81
CA VAL A 412 0.81 -23.01 -2.58
C VAL A 412 1.43 -23.67 -1.37
N GLU A 413 1.32 -24.99 -1.23
CA GLU A 413 1.91 -25.70 -0.10
C GLU A 413 3.44 -25.56 -0.07
N MET A 414 4.12 -25.54 -1.23
CA MET A 414 5.56 -25.26 -1.27
C MET A 414 5.92 -23.86 -0.74
N ALA A 415 5.10 -22.84 -0.98
CA ALA A 415 5.32 -21.51 -0.41
C ALA A 415 5.10 -21.50 1.11
N ARG A 416 4.02 -22.15 1.58
CA ARG A 416 3.71 -22.28 3.01
C ARG A 416 4.75 -23.10 3.77
N GLU A 417 5.33 -24.12 3.14
CA GLU A 417 6.47 -24.86 3.70
C GLU A 417 7.66 -23.94 3.94
N GLN A 418 8.01 -23.09 2.97
CA GLN A 418 9.13 -22.16 3.10
C GLN A 418 8.90 -21.11 4.20
N GLU A 419 7.68 -20.60 4.32
CA GLU A 419 7.25 -19.75 5.43
C GLU A 419 7.41 -20.48 6.77
N GLY A 420 6.91 -21.72 6.87
CA GLY A 420 7.04 -22.56 8.07
C GLY A 420 8.49 -22.96 8.40
N GLU A 421 9.38 -23.01 7.41
CA GLU A 421 10.83 -23.20 7.59
C GLU A 421 11.54 -21.95 8.11
N GLY A 422 10.87 -20.79 8.16
CA GLY A 422 11.40 -19.53 8.68
C GLY A 422 11.79 -18.51 7.60
N SER A 423 11.30 -18.65 6.37
CA SER A 423 11.48 -17.62 5.34
C SER A 423 10.64 -16.38 5.69
N HIS A 424 11.28 -15.21 5.67
CA HIS A 424 10.63 -13.92 5.93
C HIS A 424 9.90 -13.37 4.70
N MET A 425 10.27 -13.86 3.51
CA MET A 425 9.72 -13.49 2.20
C MET A 425 9.88 -14.66 1.24
N ILE A 426 9.07 -14.73 0.19
CA ILE A 426 9.13 -15.81 -0.81
C ILE A 426 9.48 -15.22 -2.19
N ASP A 427 10.54 -15.73 -2.82
CA ASP A 427 10.90 -15.41 -4.22
C ASP A 427 10.07 -16.25 -5.18
N VAL A 428 9.44 -15.63 -6.18
CA VAL A 428 8.51 -16.31 -7.09
C VAL A 428 8.88 -16.04 -8.54
N CYS A 429 9.29 -17.09 -9.24
CA CYS A 429 9.58 -17.06 -10.67
C CYS A 429 8.81 -18.17 -11.40
N ALA A 430 7.86 -17.80 -12.26
CA ALA A 430 7.10 -18.74 -13.09
C ALA A 430 7.65 -18.88 -14.53
N ALA A 431 8.78 -18.23 -14.85
CA ALA A 431 9.39 -18.27 -16.17
C ALA A 431 9.74 -19.72 -16.57
N TYR A 432 9.03 -20.26 -17.55
CA TYR A 432 9.29 -21.59 -18.09
C TYR A 432 8.99 -21.67 -19.58
N VAL A 433 9.94 -22.23 -20.34
CA VAL A 433 9.86 -22.32 -21.80
C VAL A 433 8.57 -23.02 -22.24
N GLY A 434 7.82 -22.37 -23.11
CA GLY A 434 6.56 -22.90 -23.65
C GLY A 434 5.32 -22.63 -22.80
N ARG A 435 5.44 -21.85 -21.71
CA ARG A 435 4.31 -21.37 -20.91
C ARG A 435 4.15 -19.85 -21.02
N ASP A 436 2.94 -19.39 -20.67
CA ASP A 436 2.62 -17.98 -20.52
C ASP A 436 2.88 -17.57 -19.07
N GLU A 437 4.03 -16.94 -18.83
CA GLU A 437 4.44 -16.51 -17.49
C GLU A 437 3.45 -15.51 -16.89
N ALA A 438 2.87 -14.60 -17.68
CA ALA A 438 1.93 -13.61 -17.17
C ALA A 438 0.65 -14.28 -16.65
N ARG A 439 0.10 -15.25 -17.41
CA ARG A 439 -1.04 -16.07 -16.95
C ARG A 439 -0.70 -16.85 -15.67
N ASP A 440 0.47 -17.46 -15.64
CA ASP A 440 0.87 -18.30 -14.50
C ASP A 440 1.10 -17.46 -13.24
N MET A 441 1.77 -16.31 -13.35
CA MET A 441 1.97 -15.36 -12.26
C MET A 441 0.65 -14.75 -11.78
N ASP A 442 -0.26 -14.40 -12.70
CA ASP A 442 -1.59 -13.90 -12.35
C ASP A 442 -2.33 -14.86 -11.40
N ARG A 443 -2.37 -16.15 -11.79
CA ARG A 443 -3.05 -17.19 -11.04
C ARG A 443 -2.32 -17.55 -9.75
N LEU A 444 -0.99 -17.67 -9.80
CA LEU A 444 -0.19 -18.05 -8.64
C LEU A 444 -0.25 -16.98 -7.55
N LEU A 445 -0.09 -15.70 -7.93
CA LEU A 445 -0.09 -14.60 -6.98
C LEU A 445 -1.47 -14.30 -6.40
N MET A 446 -2.55 -14.56 -7.16
CA MET A 446 -3.90 -14.55 -6.61
C MET A 446 -4.03 -15.54 -5.44
N LEU A 447 -3.52 -16.77 -5.61
CA LEU A 447 -3.56 -17.80 -4.58
C LEU A 447 -2.61 -17.48 -3.42
N TYR A 448 -1.41 -16.97 -3.70
CA TYR A 448 -0.45 -16.61 -2.66
C TYR A 448 -0.97 -15.46 -1.79
N ASN A 449 -1.61 -14.46 -2.40
CA ASN A 449 -2.22 -13.35 -1.67
C ASN A 449 -3.33 -13.82 -0.70
N GLN A 450 -3.91 -15.02 -0.89
CA GLN A 450 -4.93 -15.62 -0.02
C GLN A 450 -4.40 -16.63 1.00
N HIS A 451 -3.19 -17.17 0.80
CA HIS A 451 -2.72 -18.35 1.54
C HIS A 451 -1.31 -18.24 2.11
N VAL A 452 -0.51 -17.26 1.68
CA VAL A 452 0.85 -17.01 2.15
C VAL A 452 0.84 -15.71 2.95
N THR A 453 1.30 -15.76 4.20
CA THR A 453 1.22 -14.58 5.07
C THR A 453 2.44 -13.69 4.96
N VAL A 454 3.60 -14.19 4.53
CA VAL A 454 4.80 -13.39 4.28
C VAL A 454 4.76 -12.63 2.94
N PRO A 455 5.50 -11.51 2.79
CA PRO A 455 5.60 -10.78 1.53
C PRO A 455 6.21 -11.60 0.39
N ILE A 456 6.00 -11.12 -0.85
CA ILE A 456 6.48 -11.77 -2.08
C ILE A 456 7.55 -10.91 -2.76
N MET A 457 8.60 -11.57 -3.22
CA MET A 457 9.58 -11.06 -4.18
C MET A 457 9.23 -11.61 -5.57
N ILE A 458 8.95 -10.71 -6.51
CA ILE A 458 8.53 -11.02 -7.88
C ILE A 458 9.80 -11.19 -8.73
N ASP A 459 10.17 -12.41 -9.09
CA ASP A 459 11.33 -12.71 -9.92
C ASP A 459 10.93 -12.86 -11.40
N THR A 460 11.17 -11.81 -12.19
CA THR A 460 10.87 -11.78 -13.61
C THR A 460 11.72 -10.78 -14.39
N THR A 461 12.07 -11.14 -15.63
CA THR A 461 12.71 -10.24 -16.59
C THR A 461 11.69 -9.45 -17.42
N GLU A 462 10.43 -9.89 -17.46
CA GLU A 462 9.40 -9.38 -18.37
C GLU A 462 8.53 -8.28 -17.73
N LEU A 463 8.42 -7.13 -18.40
CA LEU A 463 7.70 -5.96 -17.86
C LEU A 463 6.19 -6.20 -17.68
N ASN A 464 5.56 -6.91 -18.61
CA ASN A 464 4.14 -7.25 -18.51
C ASN A 464 3.85 -8.18 -17.32
N VAL A 465 4.76 -9.12 -17.03
CA VAL A 465 4.64 -10.03 -15.88
C VAL A 465 4.77 -9.24 -14.58
N ALA A 466 5.75 -8.32 -14.48
CA ALA A 466 5.91 -7.46 -13.31
C ALA A 466 4.64 -6.63 -13.04
N GLU A 467 4.05 -6.02 -14.08
CA GLU A 467 2.83 -5.23 -13.93
C GLU A 467 1.63 -6.08 -13.49
N VAL A 468 1.44 -7.27 -14.09
CA VAL A 468 0.39 -8.22 -13.67
C VAL A 468 0.56 -8.61 -12.21
N ALA A 469 1.79 -8.92 -11.78
CA ALA A 469 2.09 -9.29 -10.41
C ALA A 469 1.77 -8.17 -9.40
N LEU A 470 2.15 -6.92 -9.72
CA LEU A 470 1.90 -5.76 -8.87
C LEU A 470 0.40 -5.44 -8.71
N ARG A 471 -0.43 -5.78 -9.69
CA ARG A 471 -1.90 -5.68 -9.63
C ARG A 471 -2.56 -6.77 -8.78
N ARG A 472 -1.83 -7.82 -8.39
CA ARG A 472 -2.37 -8.96 -7.61
C ARG A 472 -1.97 -8.97 -6.14
N LEU A 473 -0.78 -8.49 -5.81
CA LEU A 473 -0.29 -8.48 -4.43
C LEU A 473 -0.88 -7.29 -3.68
N ALA A 474 -1.40 -7.46 -2.47
CA ALA A 474 -2.05 -6.34 -1.76
C ALA A 474 -1.04 -5.37 -1.11
N GLY A 475 -0.03 -5.90 -0.44
CA GLY A 475 1.01 -5.12 0.26
C GLY A 475 2.11 -4.59 -0.65
N LYS A 476 3.26 -4.28 -0.06
CA LYS A 476 4.48 -3.79 -0.72
C LYS A 476 5.45 -4.94 -1.04
N PRO A 477 5.55 -5.41 -2.31
CA PRO A 477 6.48 -6.45 -2.71
C PRO A 477 7.87 -5.89 -3.07
N ILE A 478 8.79 -6.80 -3.42
CA ILE A 478 10.06 -6.47 -4.08
C ILE A 478 10.03 -6.97 -5.52
N ILE A 479 10.45 -6.17 -6.49
CA ILE A 479 10.70 -6.62 -7.86
C ILE A 479 12.15 -7.06 -7.99
N ASN A 480 12.36 -8.33 -8.33
CA ASN A 480 13.63 -8.92 -8.69
C ASN A 480 13.65 -9.12 -10.22
N SER A 481 14.27 -8.25 -11.02
CA SER A 481 15.18 -7.16 -10.65
C SER A 481 15.23 -6.05 -11.71
N ILE A 482 16.01 -5.00 -11.43
CA ILE A 482 16.47 -3.98 -12.38
C ILE A 482 17.98 -4.12 -12.65
N ASN A 483 18.40 -3.72 -13.85
CA ASN A 483 19.80 -3.68 -14.30
C ASN A 483 19.94 -2.83 -15.58
N PHE A 484 21.15 -2.69 -16.11
CA PHE A 484 21.40 -1.96 -17.36
C PHE A 484 21.93 -2.84 -18.51
N GLU A 485 21.67 -4.15 -18.51
CA GLU A 485 22.15 -5.08 -19.55
C GLU A 485 21.71 -4.62 -20.96
N ASP A 486 20.43 -4.31 -21.12
CA ASP A 486 19.84 -3.76 -22.36
C ASP A 486 19.74 -2.22 -22.33
N GLY A 487 20.61 -1.57 -21.54
CA GLY A 487 20.55 -0.14 -21.24
C GLY A 487 19.45 0.24 -20.24
N GLU A 488 19.16 1.54 -20.13
CA GLU A 488 18.33 2.09 -19.04
C GLU A 488 16.82 1.92 -19.23
N THR A 489 16.35 1.65 -20.46
CA THR A 489 14.92 1.72 -20.83
C THR A 489 14.06 0.81 -19.96
N ARG A 490 14.49 -0.44 -19.74
CA ARG A 490 13.74 -1.40 -18.92
C ARG A 490 13.67 -0.94 -17.47
N THR A 491 14.80 -0.53 -16.89
CA THR A 491 14.87 -0.05 -15.51
C THR A 491 13.97 1.16 -15.29
N ARG A 492 13.95 2.12 -16.21
CA ARG A 492 13.02 3.27 -16.16
C ARG A 492 11.57 2.81 -16.07
N ARG A 493 11.16 1.86 -16.91
CA ARG A 493 9.79 1.31 -16.88
C ARG A 493 9.47 0.54 -15.60
N VAL A 494 10.42 -0.23 -15.05
CA VAL A 494 10.23 -0.89 -13.75
C VAL A 494 10.07 0.14 -12.63
N LEU A 495 10.87 1.21 -12.62
CA LEU A 495 10.76 2.28 -11.62
C LEU A 495 9.44 3.06 -11.74
N GLU A 496 8.92 3.25 -12.96
CA GLU A 496 7.56 3.77 -13.18
C GLU A 496 6.50 2.86 -12.56
N LEU A 497 6.64 1.54 -12.71
CA LEU A 497 5.75 0.56 -12.06
C LEU A 497 5.87 0.60 -10.53
N CYS A 498 7.09 0.71 -9.98
CA CYS A 498 7.31 0.84 -8.53
C CYS A 498 6.62 2.09 -7.98
N ARG A 499 6.73 3.22 -8.68
CA ARG A 499 6.01 4.44 -8.32
C ARG A 499 4.50 4.33 -8.50
N LYS A 500 4.02 3.57 -9.51
CA LYS A 500 2.60 3.34 -9.77
C LYS A 500 1.94 2.47 -8.72
N TYR A 501 2.59 1.38 -8.32
CA TYR A 501 1.98 0.33 -7.50
C TYR A 501 2.57 0.20 -6.09
N GLY A 502 3.66 0.90 -5.78
CA GLY A 502 4.37 0.77 -4.51
C GLY A 502 5.14 -0.55 -4.42
N ALA A 503 6.42 -0.54 -4.75
CA ALA A 503 7.30 -1.70 -4.64
C ALA A 503 8.76 -1.29 -4.40
N ALA A 504 9.51 -2.15 -3.74
CA ALA A 504 10.96 -2.09 -3.64
C ALA A 504 11.61 -2.85 -4.82
N VAL A 505 12.93 -2.73 -4.99
CA VAL A 505 13.66 -3.34 -6.11
C VAL A 505 14.94 -4.04 -5.67
N VAL A 506 15.24 -5.16 -6.32
CA VAL A 506 16.60 -5.72 -6.38
C VAL A 506 17.32 -5.10 -7.59
N ALA A 507 18.49 -4.54 -7.36
CA ALA A 507 19.36 -3.88 -8.33
C ALA A 507 20.61 -4.74 -8.56
N LEU A 508 20.65 -5.45 -9.69
CA LEU A 508 21.80 -6.25 -10.07
C LEU A 508 22.91 -5.33 -10.63
N THR A 509 24.16 -5.54 -10.20
CA THR A 509 25.31 -4.82 -10.77
C THR A 509 25.70 -5.37 -12.15
N ILE A 510 24.81 -5.21 -13.12
CA ILE A 510 24.95 -5.59 -14.54
C ILE A 510 24.68 -4.34 -15.37
N ASP A 511 25.54 -4.08 -16.35
CA ASP A 511 25.37 -2.98 -17.30
C ASP A 511 25.57 -3.43 -18.76
N GLU A 512 25.72 -2.46 -19.67
CA GLU A 512 25.85 -2.72 -21.10
C GLU A 512 27.13 -3.51 -21.46
N GLN A 513 28.11 -3.58 -20.55
CA GLN A 513 29.30 -4.42 -20.69
C GLN A 513 29.10 -5.84 -20.12
N GLY A 514 27.93 -6.10 -19.53
CA GLY A 514 27.54 -7.36 -18.95
C GLY A 514 27.67 -7.38 -17.42
N MET A 515 27.85 -8.59 -16.88
CA MET A 515 27.92 -8.80 -15.44
C MET A 515 29.25 -8.28 -14.86
N ALA A 516 29.19 -7.37 -13.87
CA ALA A 516 30.39 -6.83 -13.25
C ALA A 516 31.17 -7.91 -12.48
N LYS A 517 32.46 -8.07 -12.81
CA LYS A 517 33.35 -9.06 -12.19
C LYS A 517 34.31 -8.46 -11.16
N THR A 518 34.70 -7.20 -11.34
CA THR A 518 35.62 -6.47 -10.45
C THR A 518 34.87 -5.69 -9.37
N VAL A 519 35.58 -5.25 -8.33
CA VAL A 519 35.01 -4.42 -7.26
C VAL A 519 34.62 -3.05 -7.81
N GLU A 520 35.49 -2.49 -8.63
CA GLU A 520 35.35 -1.16 -9.23
C GLU A 520 34.12 -1.07 -10.12
N ASP A 521 33.91 -2.07 -10.98
CA ASP A 521 32.74 -2.11 -11.87
C ASP A 521 31.44 -2.26 -11.08
N LYS A 522 31.43 -3.11 -10.04
CA LYS A 522 30.26 -3.29 -9.15
C LYS A 522 29.88 -1.97 -8.46
N ILE A 523 30.86 -1.23 -7.96
CA ILE A 523 30.66 0.07 -7.32
C ILE A 523 30.12 1.08 -8.33
N ALA A 524 30.75 1.18 -9.50
CA ALA A 524 30.36 2.15 -10.54
C ALA A 524 28.91 1.94 -10.99
N ILE A 525 28.50 0.69 -11.21
CA ILE A 525 27.12 0.36 -11.58
C ILE A 525 26.16 0.63 -10.42
N GLY A 526 26.51 0.27 -9.18
CA GLY A 526 25.69 0.53 -8.00
C GLY A 526 25.41 2.02 -7.79
N GLU A 527 26.43 2.87 -7.94
CA GLU A 527 26.31 4.34 -7.89
C GLU A 527 25.41 4.89 -9.01
N ARG A 528 25.48 4.29 -10.21
CA ARG A 528 24.62 4.67 -11.34
C ARG A 528 23.16 4.27 -11.10
N ILE A 529 22.91 3.09 -10.55
CA ILE A 529 21.56 2.62 -10.25
C ILE A 529 20.92 3.46 -9.13
N ILE A 530 21.63 3.72 -8.01
CA ILE A 530 21.04 4.51 -6.91
C ILE A 530 20.63 5.91 -7.38
N ALA A 531 21.45 6.54 -8.23
CA ALA A 531 21.14 7.86 -8.79
C ALA A 531 19.82 7.83 -9.58
N MET A 532 19.60 6.80 -10.38
CA MET A 532 18.36 6.63 -11.12
C MET A 532 17.17 6.34 -10.20
N THR A 533 17.31 5.44 -9.21
CA THR A 533 16.20 5.14 -8.27
C THR A 533 15.73 6.39 -7.53
N ARG A 534 16.66 7.28 -7.15
CA ARG A 534 16.35 8.58 -6.52
C ARG A 534 15.66 9.55 -7.48
N GLU A 535 16.02 9.56 -8.77
CA GLU A 535 15.32 10.37 -9.80
C GLU A 535 13.82 10.00 -9.88
N TYR A 536 13.50 8.73 -9.69
CA TYR A 536 12.12 8.22 -9.67
C TYR A 536 11.42 8.34 -8.32
N GLY A 537 12.12 8.87 -7.30
CA GLY A 537 11.58 9.10 -5.96
C GLY A 537 11.44 7.83 -5.11
N LEU A 538 12.22 6.78 -5.41
CA LEU A 538 12.27 5.58 -4.58
C LEU A 538 13.13 5.85 -3.33
N PRO A 539 12.67 5.56 -2.11
CA PRO A 539 13.50 5.65 -0.91
C PRO A 539 14.71 4.73 -1.01
N ASP A 540 15.87 5.18 -0.50
CA ASP A 540 17.10 4.38 -0.55
C ASP A 540 16.93 3.02 0.15
N HIS A 541 16.13 2.97 1.22
CA HIS A 541 15.86 1.74 1.98
C HIS A 541 15.07 0.69 1.20
N ASP A 542 14.46 1.06 0.07
CA ASP A 542 13.74 0.15 -0.83
C ASP A 542 14.61 -0.38 -1.98
N VAL A 543 15.90 -0.04 -1.99
CA VAL A 543 16.86 -0.52 -2.99
C VAL A 543 17.73 -1.60 -2.35
N PHE A 544 17.68 -2.79 -2.94
CA PHE A 544 18.53 -3.93 -2.59
C PHE A 544 19.60 -4.14 -3.65
N PHE A 545 20.87 -3.87 -3.36
CA PHE A 545 21.95 -4.16 -4.28
C PHE A 545 22.30 -5.65 -4.26
N ASP A 546 22.28 -6.28 -5.43
CA ASP A 546 22.88 -7.59 -5.67
C ASP A 546 24.19 -7.40 -6.43
N CYS A 547 25.28 -7.54 -5.68
CA CYS A 547 26.66 -7.44 -6.16
C CYS A 547 27.13 -8.69 -6.91
N LEU A 548 26.22 -9.52 -7.39
CA LEU A 548 26.38 -10.75 -8.16
C LEU A 548 27.18 -11.84 -7.45
N THR A 549 26.59 -13.03 -7.38
CA THR A 549 27.26 -14.24 -6.91
C THR A 549 27.65 -15.12 -8.11
N PHE A 550 28.94 -15.30 -8.33
CA PHE A 550 29.46 -16.20 -9.37
C PHE A 550 29.88 -17.56 -8.79
N THR A 551 29.86 -18.60 -9.63
CA THR A 551 30.27 -19.95 -9.24
C THR A 551 31.79 -20.05 -9.09
N LEU A 552 32.27 -20.40 -7.89
CA LEU A 552 33.72 -20.46 -7.59
C LEU A 552 34.36 -21.80 -7.97
N ALA A 553 33.58 -22.87 -8.04
CA ALA A 553 34.07 -24.22 -8.32
C ALA A 553 33.93 -24.64 -9.79
N SER A 554 33.87 -23.69 -10.72
CA SER A 554 33.74 -23.94 -12.17
C SER A 554 35.04 -24.43 -12.82
N GLY A 555 36.19 -24.13 -12.20
CA GLY A 555 37.52 -24.39 -12.77
C GLY A 555 38.01 -23.32 -13.74
N ASP A 556 37.23 -22.25 -13.94
CA ASP A 556 37.60 -21.10 -14.77
C ASP A 556 38.44 -20.10 -13.96
N GLU A 557 39.59 -19.70 -14.50
CA GLU A 557 40.49 -18.75 -13.83
C GLU A 557 39.88 -17.37 -13.66
N GLU A 558 38.96 -16.98 -14.53
CA GLU A 558 38.32 -15.67 -14.51
C GLU A 558 37.48 -15.45 -13.24
N PHE A 559 36.83 -16.50 -12.72
CA PHE A 559 35.88 -16.39 -11.60
C PHE A 559 36.48 -16.65 -10.22
N ARG A 560 37.80 -16.86 -10.14
CA ARG A 560 38.47 -17.24 -8.88
C ARG A 560 38.39 -16.16 -7.81
N ALA A 561 38.62 -14.91 -8.21
CA ALA A 561 38.55 -13.76 -7.31
C ALA A 561 37.12 -13.25 -7.10
N SER A 562 36.10 -13.85 -7.72
CA SER A 562 34.73 -13.33 -7.69
C SER A 562 34.13 -13.31 -6.28
N GLY A 563 34.46 -14.28 -5.42
CA GLY A 563 33.99 -14.30 -4.03
C GLY A 563 34.50 -13.09 -3.25
N VAL A 564 35.79 -12.80 -3.38
CA VAL A 564 36.43 -11.59 -2.80
C VAL A 564 35.79 -10.33 -3.39
N ALA A 565 35.65 -10.26 -4.72
CA ALA A 565 35.12 -9.07 -5.38
C ALA A 565 33.69 -8.73 -4.92
N THR A 566 32.84 -9.73 -4.72
CA THR A 566 31.47 -9.54 -4.21
C THR A 566 31.48 -9.05 -2.75
N ILE A 567 32.30 -9.65 -1.88
CA ILE A 567 32.40 -9.26 -0.46
C ILE A 567 32.94 -7.82 -0.32
N GLU A 568 33.99 -7.48 -1.07
CA GLU A 568 34.57 -6.12 -1.04
C GLU A 568 33.62 -5.07 -1.61
N ALA A 569 32.90 -5.39 -2.70
CA ALA A 569 31.91 -4.47 -3.27
C ALA A 569 30.76 -4.18 -2.30
N ILE A 570 30.26 -5.19 -1.58
CA ILE A 570 29.23 -4.99 -0.54
C ILE A 570 29.77 -4.05 0.54
N ARG A 571 30.99 -4.29 1.06
CA ARG A 571 31.60 -3.44 2.10
C ARG A 571 31.67 -1.98 1.67
N GLU A 572 32.19 -1.73 0.46
CA GLU A 572 32.40 -0.39 -0.07
C GLU A 572 31.08 0.32 -0.37
N LEU A 573 30.12 -0.37 -1.02
CA LEU A 573 28.82 0.21 -1.31
C LEU A 573 27.99 0.47 -0.05
N LYS A 574 28.04 -0.41 0.97
CA LYS A 574 27.36 -0.18 2.25
C LYS A 574 27.90 1.06 2.96
N ALA A 575 29.21 1.31 2.88
CA ALA A 575 29.81 2.52 3.43
C ALA A 575 29.39 3.80 2.67
N ARG A 576 29.21 3.71 1.35
CA ARG A 576 28.82 4.84 0.49
C ARG A 576 27.32 5.13 0.50
N ILE A 577 26.49 4.10 0.59
CA ILE A 577 25.03 4.13 0.49
C ILE A 577 24.43 3.41 1.71
N PRO A 578 24.62 3.95 2.93
CA PRO A 578 24.29 3.25 4.18
C PRO A 578 22.80 2.97 4.38
N ARG A 579 21.93 3.68 3.64
CA ARG A 579 20.47 3.52 3.72
C ARG A 579 19.94 2.39 2.84
N ALA A 580 20.72 1.94 1.85
CA ALA A 580 20.33 0.84 0.99
C ALA A 580 20.62 -0.52 1.64
N HIS A 581 19.93 -1.53 1.15
CA HIS A 581 20.12 -2.90 1.58
C HIS A 581 20.91 -3.69 0.53
N PHE A 582 21.45 -4.84 0.93
CA PHE A 582 22.22 -5.72 0.08
C PHE A 582 21.65 -7.13 0.13
N ILE A 583 21.49 -7.74 -1.03
CA ILE A 583 20.94 -9.09 -1.18
C ILE A 583 21.81 -9.92 -2.12
N LEU A 584 21.86 -11.24 -1.92
CA LEU A 584 22.51 -12.14 -2.86
C LEU A 584 21.70 -13.42 -3.06
N GLY A 585 21.67 -13.90 -4.31
CA GLY A 585 21.41 -15.30 -4.64
C GLY A 585 22.57 -16.21 -4.24
N VAL A 586 22.69 -16.53 -2.94
CA VAL A 586 23.84 -17.25 -2.37
C VAL A 586 24.04 -18.62 -3.01
N SER A 587 22.96 -19.30 -3.40
CA SER A 587 23.02 -20.66 -3.99
C SER A 587 23.82 -20.75 -5.31
N ASN A 588 24.10 -19.63 -5.97
CA ASN A 588 24.89 -19.55 -7.20
C ASN A 588 26.38 -19.82 -6.98
N VAL A 589 26.90 -19.55 -5.77
CA VAL A 589 28.34 -19.69 -5.46
C VAL A 589 28.84 -21.12 -5.62
N SER A 590 27.94 -22.09 -5.42
CA SER A 590 28.26 -23.50 -5.30
C SER A 590 27.73 -24.37 -6.45
N PHE A 591 27.27 -23.79 -7.58
CA PHE A 591 26.83 -24.58 -8.73
C PHE A 591 27.90 -25.59 -9.19
N GLY A 592 27.45 -26.78 -9.58
CA GLY A 592 28.32 -27.92 -9.93
C GLY A 592 28.81 -28.75 -8.74
N LEU A 593 28.72 -28.28 -7.49
CA LEU A 593 29.14 -29.07 -6.32
C LEU A 593 28.08 -30.06 -5.84
N LYS A 594 28.54 -31.11 -5.13
CA LYS A 594 27.65 -32.08 -4.47
C LYS A 594 26.85 -31.42 -3.34
N PRO A 595 25.63 -31.90 -3.01
CA PRO A 595 24.75 -31.25 -2.03
C PRO A 595 25.38 -30.92 -0.67
N VAL A 596 26.21 -31.83 -0.12
CA VAL A 596 26.88 -31.61 1.16
C VAL A 596 27.90 -30.47 1.08
N ALA A 597 28.66 -30.40 -0.01
CA ALA A 597 29.64 -29.33 -0.23
C ALA A 597 28.96 -27.99 -0.51
N ARG A 598 27.83 -27.99 -1.23
CA ARG A 598 26.99 -26.80 -1.44
C ARG A 598 26.55 -26.19 -0.12
N ALA A 599 26.02 -27.02 0.79
CA ALA A 599 25.55 -26.54 2.09
C ALA A 599 26.67 -25.85 2.89
N VAL A 600 27.89 -26.41 2.87
CA VAL A 600 29.05 -25.81 3.54
C VAL A 600 29.46 -24.50 2.86
N LEU A 601 29.70 -24.51 1.54
CA LEU A 601 30.16 -23.32 0.81
C LEU A 601 29.15 -22.17 0.87
N ASN A 602 27.85 -22.44 0.71
CA ASN A 602 26.80 -21.44 0.85
C ASN A 602 26.79 -20.83 2.25
N SER A 603 26.97 -21.65 3.30
CA SER A 603 26.97 -21.16 4.68
C SER A 603 28.18 -20.28 4.97
N VAL A 604 29.38 -20.68 4.53
CA VAL A 604 30.61 -19.89 4.70
C VAL A 604 30.52 -18.58 3.93
N PHE A 605 30.11 -18.64 2.65
CA PHE A 605 30.02 -17.44 1.83
C PHE A 605 29.00 -16.43 2.40
N LEU A 606 27.83 -16.91 2.81
CA LEU A 606 26.82 -16.09 3.47
C LEU A 606 27.33 -15.46 4.76
N ASP A 607 28.02 -16.22 5.61
CA ASP A 607 28.60 -15.72 6.86
C ASP A 607 29.57 -14.56 6.59
N ARG A 608 30.48 -14.72 5.62
CA ARG A 608 31.42 -13.67 5.22
C ARG A 608 30.76 -12.45 4.59
N CYS A 609 29.72 -12.64 3.79
CA CYS A 609 28.95 -11.51 3.26
C CYS A 609 28.20 -10.75 4.37
N ARG A 610 27.68 -11.45 5.39
CA ARG A 610 27.01 -10.81 6.53
C ARG A 610 27.97 -9.99 7.38
N GLU A 611 29.21 -10.45 7.58
CA GLU A 611 30.26 -9.70 8.29
C GLU A 611 30.55 -8.32 7.65
N VAL A 612 30.25 -8.14 6.36
CA VAL A 612 30.48 -6.89 5.62
C VAL A 612 29.22 -6.09 5.31
N GLY A 613 28.07 -6.51 5.83
CA GLY A 613 26.81 -5.75 5.72
C GLY A 613 25.81 -6.28 4.70
N LEU A 614 25.87 -7.57 4.33
CA LEU A 614 24.77 -8.22 3.62
C LEU A 614 23.52 -8.31 4.51
N ASP A 615 22.41 -7.71 4.06
CA ASP A 615 21.16 -7.59 4.82
C ASP A 615 20.17 -8.74 4.55
N ALA A 616 20.18 -9.27 3.32
CA ALA A 616 19.23 -10.27 2.85
C ALA A 616 19.92 -11.39 2.02
N ALA A 617 19.29 -12.55 1.93
CA ALA A 617 19.75 -13.60 1.03
C ALA A 617 18.59 -14.45 0.48
N ILE A 618 18.66 -14.77 -0.81
CA ILE A 618 17.80 -15.74 -1.48
C ILE A 618 18.43 -17.12 -1.30
N VAL A 619 17.82 -17.94 -0.43
CA VAL A 619 18.38 -19.21 0.04
C VAL A 619 17.33 -20.24 0.39
N HIS A 620 17.70 -21.52 0.30
CA HIS A 620 17.01 -22.60 1.01
C HIS A 620 17.48 -22.63 2.46
N PHE A 621 16.80 -21.84 3.32
CA PHE A 621 17.23 -21.57 4.69
C PHE A 621 17.52 -22.82 5.53
N SER A 622 16.70 -23.87 5.42
CA SER A 622 16.90 -25.13 6.16
C SER A 622 18.19 -25.90 5.80
N LYS A 623 18.94 -25.45 4.77
CA LYS A 623 20.26 -25.99 4.39
C LYS A 623 21.43 -25.15 4.88
N ILE A 624 21.19 -23.93 5.36
CA ILE A 624 22.22 -23.07 5.93
C ILE A 624 22.59 -23.58 7.33
N ARG A 625 23.90 -23.67 7.61
CA ARG A 625 24.43 -24.19 8.88
C ARG A 625 25.32 -23.14 9.54
N PRO A 626 25.14 -22.86 10.84
CA PRO A 626 26.06 -21.99 11.56
C PRO A 626 27.46 -22.62 11.63
N GLU A 627 28.50 -21.79 11.74
CA GLU A 627 29.91 -22.24 11.82
C GLU A 627 30.13 -23.35 12.85
N SER A 628 29.49 -23.22 14.02
CA SER A 628 29.59 -24.19 15.12
C SER A 628 29.12 -25.61 14.77
N GLN A 629 28.31 -25.78 13.72
CA GLN A 629 27.79 -27.06 13.24
C GLN A 629 28.56 -27.63 12.03
N VAL A 630 29.55 -26.90 11.52
CA VAL A 630 30.39 -27.33 10.38
C VAL A 630 31.77 -27.75 10.91
N PRO A 631 32.30 -28.92 10.51
CA PRO A 631 33.66 -29.30 10.87
C PRO A 631 34.68 -28.24 10.46
N LYS A 632 35.59 -27.86 11.37
CA LYS A 632 36.56 -26.76 11.17
C LYS A 632 37.36 -26.86 9.88
N GLU A 633 37.76 -28.07 9.49
CA GLU A 633 38.48 -28.30 8.24
C GLU A 633 37.63 -27.97 7.00
N GLN A 634 36.35 -28.35 7.00
CA GLN A 634 35.43 -28.07 5.90
C GLN A 634 35.14 -26.57 5.78
N TRP A 635 34.97 -25.90 6.93
CA TRP A 635 34.81 -24.46 6.98
C TRP A 635 36.04 -23.75 6.40
N ARG A 636 37.25 -24.12 6.86
CA ARG A 636 38.50 -23.55 6.37
C ARG A 636 38.66 -23.74 4.85
N VAL A 637 38.42 -24.93 4.32
CA VAL A 637 38.55 -25.18 2.87
C VAL A 637 37.56 -24.33 2.06
N ALA A 638 36.33 -24.17 2.54
CA ALA A 638 35.35 -23.29 1.90
C ALA A 638 35.74 -21.81 2.02
N ASP A 639 36.27 -21.38 3.16
CA ASP A 639 36.78 -20.01 3.38
C ASP A 639 37.95 -19.70 2.45
N ASP A 640 38.91 -20.62 2.35
CA ASP A 640 40.05 -20.51 1.44
C ASP A 640 39.59 -20.48 -0.03
N LEU A 641 38.53 -21.20 -0.40
CA LEU A 641 37.92 -21.11 -1.73
C LEU A 641 37.26 -19.74 -1.97
N VAL A 642 36.54 -19.20 -0.99
CA VAL A 642 35.89 -17.87 -1.08
C VAL A 642 36.91 -16.75 -1.25
N PHE A 643 38.02 -16.83 -0.51
CA PHE A 643 39.07 -15.80 -0.51
C PHE A 643 40.25 -16.07 -1.44
N ASP A 644 40.15 -17.08 -2.31
CA ASP A 644 41.19 -17.49 -3.25
C ASP A 644 42.57 -17.83 -2.60
N ARG A 645 42.58 -18.34 -1.37
CA ARG A 645 43.79 -18.62 -0.57
C ARG A 645 44.37 -20.02 -0.81
N ARG A 646 44.51 -20.44 -2.07
CA ARG A 646 45.06 -21.78 -2.35
C ARG A 646 46.51 -21.90 -1.92
N GLU A 647 46.80 -23.01 -1.24
CA GLU A 647 48.15 -23.52 -1.07
C GLU A 647 48.35 -24.70 -2.04
N TYR A 648 49.36 -24.62 -2.91
CA TYR A 648 49.78 -25.76 -3.69
C TYR A 648 50.80 -26.55 -2.89
N GLU A 649 50.61 -27.87 -2.73
CA GLU A 649 51.72 -28.72 -2.34
C GLU A 649 52.81 -28.57 -3.41
N LYS A 650 53.99 -28.12 -2.99
CA LYS A 650 55.17 -28.15 -3.87
C LYS A 650 55.46 -29.62 -4.17
N VAL A 651 55.05 -30.06 -5.36
CA VAL A 651 55.40 -31.38 -5.91
C VAL A 651 56.90 -31.48 -6.10
#